data_AF-A0A2V8NM09-F1
#
_entry.id   AF-A0A2V8NM09-F1
#
_cell.length_a   1.000
_cell.length_b   1.000
_cell.length_c   1.000
_cell.angle_alpha   90.00
_cell.angle_beta   90.00
_cell.angle_gamma   90.00
#
_symmetry.space_group_name_H-M   'P 1'
#
loop_
_entity.id
_entity.type
_entity.pdbx_description
1 polymer ?
#
loop_
_entity_poly.entity_id
_entity_poly.type
_entity_poly.pdbx_seq_one_letter_code
_entity_poly.pdbx_strand_id
1 'polypeptide(L)'
;MNETIPQSEIRIPQLVAPLRERLFPNNEWVLIAVLLVECAIFGVTGENFFSASNAFEITRLSVEIGLLALVMTPIIITGGIDLSVGSMMGLAAVVLGGLWREAHLPMAVAAIATLLVGALGGALNAALITRLNFPPLIVTLGTFSLFRGVAEGLTRGIENYSGFSQQFLFLGQGYVGGLVPTQFFILIAAIAACWWWLHRTSYGRSLYAIGFSAEGARYAGIPVARRLFFIYVLSGLASSLAAIIYVAHLGQAKSDAGTGYELMAITAVVLGGASIFGGRGTVLGTVLGLFAIVILQNGLRLSAQPAELAGILTGVLLVATILLDRLSRRAQAQPRAQTISEGEEEVRNSQVAVLSAVILAAALLVVGGNWLLIRSLRQDLKNGAAQPNSTTSQTNGHKPVIAMMPKAKGDPYFVSCKQGADEAAKELGVELLWDGPTDLDPAKQNEVVEAWITRGVDVIAVSVENKVGISTVLRKAKEKGIKVITWDADAEKDARDFLIDQATPQGIGYTLTDEAARILGNKGDFAIITASLSAANQNEWIKYIKERLAEKYPDLHLVAVQPSEGDRDRAFSETQTVLKVYPNVKLIMAIAAPAVPGAAEAVKQSGRTDVKVTGLSLPNMNKPYVHDGVVESVVLWNTVDLGYLTVYAANALATGTLKRGDKELNAGRLGKIEVVDDEVRLGAPFIFNKENIDKFNF
;
A
#
# COMPACT_ATOMS: atom_id res chain seq x y z
N MET A 1 -21.95 -52.24 67.26
CA MET A 1 -20.93 -51.18 67.11
C MET A 1 -20.97 -50.75 65.67
N ASN A 2 -21.59 -49.58 65.43
CA ASN A 2 -21.58 -48.86 64.17
C ASN A 2 -20.28 -48.06 64.09
N GLU A 3 -19.51 -48.20 63.01
CA GLU A 3 -18.58 -47.17 62.59
C GLU A 3 -19.14 -46.49 61.35
N THR A 4 -19.69 -45.29 61.58
CA THR A 4 -20.12 -44.34 60.57
C THR A 4 -18.89 -43.71 59.90
N ILE A 5 -18.72 -43.95 58.60
CA ILE A 5 -17.80 -43.18 57.74
C ILE A 5 -18.30 -41.72 57.72
N PRO A 6 -17.46 -40.70 57.96
CA PRO A 6 -17.88 -39.31 57.87
C PRO A 6 -18.20 -38.97 56.42
N GLN A 7 -19.41 -38.49 56.14
CA GLN A 7 -19.72 -37.82 54.87
C GLN A 7 -18.95 -36.50 54.82
N SER A 8 -17.75 -36.51 54.25
CA SER A 8 -17.14 -35.28 53.77
C SER A 8 -18.00 -34.78 52.60
N GLU A 9 -18.81 -33.74 52.84
CA GLU A 9 -19.47 -32.99 51.78
C GLU A 9 -18.43 -32.64 50.70
N ILE A 10 -18.50 -33.30 49.54
CA ILE A 10 -17.85 -32.80 48.34
C ILE A 10 -18.62 -31.54 47.95
N ARG A 11 -18.26 -30.40 48.54
CA ARG A 11 -18.66 -29.09 48.03
C ARG A 11 -17.98 -28.93 46.68
N ILE A 12 -18.71 -29.27 45.62
CA ILE A 12 -18.35 -28.86 44.26
C ILE A 12 -18.30 -27.33 44.30
N PRO A 13 -17.13 -26.68 44.14
CA PRO A 13 -17.09 -25.24 44.08
C PRO A 13 -17.85 -24.85 42.82
N GLN A 14 -19.02 -24.23 42.97
CA GLN A 14 -19.60 -23.46 41.89
C GLN A 14 -18.77 -22.18 41.72
N LEU A 15 -17.54 -22.33 41.22
CA LEU A 15 -16.75 -21.22 40.71
C LEU A 15 -17.38 -20.83 39.38
N VAL A 16 -18.50 -20.11 39.48
CA VAL A 16 -18.99 -19.30 38.38
C VAL A 16 -17.89 -18.27 38.13
N ALA A 17 -17.08 -18.50 37.10
CA ALA A 17 -16.03 -17.57 36.71
C ALA A 17 -16.62 -16.14 36.65
N PRO A 18 -15.93 -15.12 37.19
CA PRO A 18 -16.41 -13.76 37.21
C PRO A 18 -16.83 -13.32 35.80
N LEU A 19 -17.82 -12.42 35.70
CA LEU A 19 -18.45 -12.01 34.43
C LEU A 19 -17.41 -11.63 33.34
N ARG A 20 -16.27 -11.08 33.76
CA ARG A 20 -15.13 -10.72 32.90
C ARG A 20 -14.54 -11.93 32.15
N GLU A 21 -14.38 -13.08 32.81
CA GLU A 21 -13.75 -14.29 32.26
C GLU A 21 -14.72 -15.08 31.36
N ARG A 22 -16.02 -14.82 31.52
CA ARG A 22 -17.07 -15.32 30.61
C ARG A 22 -17.21 -14.50 29.34
N LEU A 23 -17.07 -13.17 29.42
CA LEU A 23 -17.24 -12.28 28.28
C LEU A 23 -15.95 -12.13 27.45
N PHE A 24 -14.77 -12.20 28.09
CA PHE A 24 -13.47 -11.97 27.45
C PHE A 24 -12.44 -13.02 27.90
N PRO A 25 -12.52 -14.24 27.35
CA PRO A 25 -11.74 -15.40 27.79
C PRO A 25 -10.25 -15.36 27.42
N ASN A 26 -9.81 -14.49 26.49
CA ASN A 26 -8.42 -14.39 26.03
C ASN A 26 -7.79 -13.01 26.30
N ASN A 27 -8.18 -12.33 27.38
CA ASN A 27 -7.70 -10.98 27.72
C ASN A 27 -8.02 -9.92 26.65
N GLU A 28 -9.12 -10.09 25.89
CA GLU A 28 -9.54 -9.12 24.87
C GLU A 28 -9.75 -7.69 25.44
N TRP A 29 -9.99 -7.55 26.74
CA TRP A 29 -10.01 -6.25 27.44
C TRP A 29 -8.70 -5.45 27.32
N VAL A 30 -7.56 -6.14 27.21
CA VAL A 30 -6.27 -5.47 27.00
C VAL A 30 -6.25 -4.78 25.64
N LEU A 31 -6.73 -5.46 24.59
CA LEU A 31 -6.87 -4.85 23.25
C LEU A 31 -7.88 -3.71 23.25
N ILE A 32 -8.96 -3.82 24.01
CA ILE A 32 -9.90 -2.70 24.18
C ILE A 32 -9.18 -1.50 24.82
N ALA A 33 -8.35 -1.71 25.83
CA ALA A 33 -7.55 -0.65 26.43
C ALA A 33 -6.55 -0.06 25.42
N VAL A 34 -5.87 -0.89 24.61
CA VAL A 34 -5.00 -0.44 23.51
C VAL A 34 -5.76 0.47 22.56
N LEU A 35 -6.91 0.01 22.06
CA LEU A 35 -7.75 0.76 21.13
C LEU A 35 -8.19 2.10 21.71
N LEU A 36 -8.54 2.13 23.01
CA LEU A 36 -8.92 3.37 23.68
C LEU A 36 -7.73 4.34 23.78
N VAL A 37 -6.53 3.84 24.06
CA VAL A 37 -5.31 4.67 24.11
C VAL A 37 -4.92 5.15 22.71
N GLU A 38 -4.96 4.30 21.69
CA GLU A 38 -4.74 4.69 20.29
C GLU A 38 -5.73 5.77 19.86
N CYS A 39 -7.02 5.57 20.13
CA CYS A 39 -8.05 6.57 19.85
C CYS A 39 -7.81 7.88 20.61
N ALA A 40 -7.34 7.84 21.86
CA ALA A 40 -7.03 9.04 22.63
C ALA A 40 -5.81 9.79 22.08
N ILE A 41 -4.75 9.08 21.71
CA ILE A 41 -3.53 9.67 21.13
C ILE A 41 -3.87 10.30 19.78
N PHE A 42 -4.42 9.53 18.84
CA PHE A 42 -4.72 10.02 17.51
C PHE A 42 -5.90 11.00 17.48
N GLY A 43 -6.78 10.94 18.48
CA GLY A 43 -7.78 11.97 18.71
C GLY A 43 -7.21 13.35 19.04
N VAL A 44 -5.98 13.41 19.57
CA VAL A 44 -5.27 14.66 19.88
C VAL A 44 -4.26 15.02 18.79
N THR A 45 -3.57 14.03 18.20
CA THR A 45 -2.51 14.29 17.21
C THR A 45 -3.00 14.33 15.77
N GLY A 46 -4.09 13.61 15.46
CA GLY A 46 -4.63 13.48 14.12
C GLY A 46 -5.72 14.49 13.84
N GLU A 47 -5.55 15.27 12.79
CA GLU A 47 -6.60 16.16 12.29
C GLU A 47 -7.80 15.33 11.78
N ASN A 48 -9.01 15.74 12.16
CA ASN A 48 -10.26 15.06 11.79
C ASN A 48 -10.35 13.57 12.15
N PHE A 49 -9.57 13.10 13.14
CA PHE A 49 -9.57 11.70 13.55
C PHE A 49 -10.95 11.22 14.04
N PHE A 50 -11.68 12.01 14.82
CA PHE A 50 -13.03 11.66 15.27
C PHE A 50 -14.14 11.99 14.25
N SER A 51 -13.79 12.31 13.01
CA SER A 51 -14.78 12.57 11.96
C SER A 51 -15.50 11.29 11.52
N ALA A 52 -16.76 11.43 11.09
CA ALA A 52 -17.51 10.31 10.51
C ALA A 52 -16.82 9.76 9.24
N SER A 53 -16.24 10.64 8.43
CA SER A 53 -15.45 10.27 7.25
C SER A 53 -14.30 9.33 7.63
N ASN A 54 -13.57 9.64 8.70
CA ASN A 54 -12.49 8.79 9.17
C ASN A 54 -12.98 7.42 9.66
N ALA A 55 -14.08 7.38 10.42
CA ALA A 55 -14.65 6.13 10.90
C ALA A 55 -15.04 5.20 9.74
N PHE A 56 -15.59 5.78 8.66
CA PHE A 56 -15.91 5.03 7.43
C PHE A 56 -14.67 4.61 6.66
N GLU A 57 -13.60 5.39 6.66
CA GLU A 57 -12.34 5.04 6.03
C GLU A 57 -11.65 3.86 6.74
N ILE A 58 -11.55 3.93 8.07
CA ILE A 58 -11.07 2.81 8.91
C ILE A 58 -11.88 1.55 8.60
N THR A 59 -13.20 1.68 8.52
CA THR A 59 -14.09 0.57 8.22
C THR A 59 -13.84 -0.01 6.81
N ARG A 60 -13.63 0.85 5.81
CA ARG A 60 -13.32 0.49 4.43
C ARG A 60 -12.01 -0.30 4.34
N LEU A 61 -10.93 0.21 4.93
CA LEU A 61 -9.62 -0.47 4.98
C LEU A 61 -9.65 -1.79 5.76
N SER A 62 -10.65 -1.98 6.64
CA SER A 62 -10.77 -3.18 7.46
C SER A 62 -11.42 -4.36 6.73
N VAL A 63 -12.06 -4.17 5.57
CA VAL A 63 -12.90 -5.23 4.97
C VAL A 63 -12.07 -6.36 4.38
N GLU A 64 -11.14 -6.06 3.49
CA GLU A 64 -10.32 -7.05 2.80
C GLU A 64 -9.47 -7.84 3.81
N ILE A 65 -8.72 -7.13 4.65
CA ILE A 65 -7.89 -7.74 5.71
C ILE A 65 -8.77 -8.47 6.73
N GLY A 66 -9.95 -7.93 7.05
CA GLY A 66 -10.89 -8.54 7.98
C GLY A 66 -11.44 -9.87 7.49
N LEU A 67 -11.80 -9.98 6.20
CA LEU A 67 -12.25 -11.24 5.61
C LEU A 67 -11.16 -12.31 5.67
N LEU A 68 -9.91 -11.94 5.37
CA LEU A 68 -8.76 -12.84 5.48
C LEU A 68 -8.48 -13.21 6.94
N ALA A 69 -8.54 -12.26 7.88
CA ALA A 69 -8.32 -12.50 9.30
C ALA A 69 -9.38 -13.46 9.88
N LEU A 70 -10.66 -13.28 9.52
CA LEU A 70 -11.77 -14.11 9.99
C LEU A 70 -11.64 -15.58 9.61
N VAL A 71 -11.11 -15.86 8.41
CA VAL A 71 -10.88 -17.24 7.97
C VAL A 71 -9.56 -17.80 8.47
N MET A 72 -8.58 -16.94 8.74
CA MET A 72 -7.34 -17.29 9.41
C MET A 72 -7.57 -17.69 10.88
N THR A 73 -8.56 -17.11 11.57
CA THR A 73 -8.93 -17.46 12.96
C THR A 73 -9.12 -18.96 13.18
N PRO A 74 -10.04 -19.67 12.49
CA PRO A 74 -10.22 -21.11 12.66
C PRO A 74 -8.98 -21.92 12.23
N ILE A 75 -8.20 -21.46 11.26
CA ILE A 75 -6.96 -22.12 10.81
C ILE A 75 -5.92 -22.10 11.93
N ILE A 76 -5.67 -20.93 12.52
CA ILE A 76 -4.75 -20.76 13.66
C ILE A 76 -5.25 -21.52 14.88
N ILE A 77 -6.56 -21.53 15.16
CA ILE A 77 -7.13 -22.34 16.24
C ILE A 77 -6.81 -23.83 16.08
N THR A 78 -6.74 -24.35 14.86
CA THR A 78 -6.33 -25.75 14.62
C THR A 78 -4.82 -25.98 14.65
N GLY A 79 -4.00 -24.94 14.87
CA GLY A 79 -2.53 -25.00 14.82
C GLY A 79 -1.96 -24.92 13.39
N GLY A 80 -2.77 -24.52 12.41
CA GLY A 80 -2.34 -24.27 11.03
C GLY A 80 -2.02 -22.80 10.77
N ILE A 81 -1.40 -22.53 9.63
CA ILE A 81 -1.17 -21.18 9.09
C ILE A 81 -1.38 -21.27 7.58
N ASP A 82 -2.10 -20.30 7.00
CA ASP A 82 -2.26 -20.17 5.56
C ASP A 82 -1.59 -18.91 5.02
N LEU A 83 -0.33 -19.04 4.59
CA LEU A 83 0.39 -17.93 3.97
C LEU A 83 -0.09 -17.60 2.55
N SER A 84 -0.86 -18.48 1.92
CA SER A 84 -1.25 -18.34 0.50
C SER A 84 -2.45 -17.41 0.28
N VAL A 85 -3.09 -16.91 1.34
CA VAL A 85 -4.30 -16.07 1.23
C VAL A 85 -4.09 -14.80 0.41
N GLY A 86 -2.94 -14.13 0.57
CA GLY A 86 -2.59 -12.93 -0.18
C GLY A 86 -2.36 -13.20 -1.67
N SER A 87 -1.63 -14.26 -2.01
CA SER A 87 -1.40 -14.62 -3.42
C SER A 87 -2.62 -15.25 -4.10
N MET A 88 -3.47 -15.96 -3.34
CA MET A 88 -4.77 -16.44 -3.81
C MET A 88 -5.70 -15.26 -4.12
N MET A 89 -5.66 -14.20 -3.30
CA MET A 89 -6.36 -12.94 -3.58
C MET A 89 -5.83 -12.29 -4.87
N GLY A 90 -4.50 -12.23 -5.08
CA GLY A 90 -3.90 -11.76 -6.33
C GLY A 90 -4.34 -12.56 -7.57
N LEU A 91 -4.29 -13.89 -7.50
CA LEU A 91 -4.78 -14.76 -8.57
C LEU A 91 -6.28 -14.56 -8.84
N ALA A 92 -7.09 -14.45 -7.79
CA ALA A 92 -8.52 -14.19 -7.92
C ALA A 92 -8.82 -12.82 -8.56
N ALA A 93 -8.05 -11.79 -8.23
CA ALA A 93 -8.18 -10.47 -8.83
C ALA A 93 -7.93 -10.51 -10.34
N VAL A 94 -6.80 -11.11 -10.76
CA VAL A 94 -6.45 -11.29 -12.18
C VAL A 94 -7.50 -12.10 -12.93
N VAL A 95 -7.97 -13.21 -12.35
CA VAL A 95 -9.02 -14.03 -12.97
C VAL A 95 -10.30 -13.22 -13.15
N LEU A 96 -10.71 -12.42 -12.17
CA LEU A 96 -11.88 -11.55 -12.30
C LEU A 96 -11.70 -10.55 -13.45
N GLY A 97 -10.54 -9.89 -13.50
CA GLY A 97 -10.20 -8.92 -14.53
C GLY A 97 -10.17 -9.53 -15.93
N GLY A 98 -9.49 -10.65 -16.11
CA GLY A 98 -9.39 -11.35 -17.39
C GLY A 98 -10.74 -11.89 -17.88
N LEU A 99 -11.55 -12.49 -16.99
CA LEU A 99 -12.88 -12.97 -17.35
C LEU A 99 -13.81 -11.83 -17.77
N TRP A 100 -13.73 -10.67 -17.12
CA TRP A 100 -14.54 -9.52 -17.47
C TRP A 100 -14.03 -8.80 -18.74
N ARG A 101 -12.72 -8.61 -18.86
CA ARG A 101 -12.12 -7.75 -19.90
C ARG A 101 -11.80 -8.50 -21.19
N GLU A 102 -11.26 -9.71 -21.11
CA GLU A 102 -10.81 -10.49 -22.27
C GLU A 102 -11.89 -11.48 -22.72
N ALA A 103 -12.49 -12.20 -21.76
CA ALA A 103 -13.57 -13.14 -22.07
C ALA A 103 -14.94 -12.45 -22.19
N HIS A 104 -15.01 -11.14 -21.93
CA HIS A 104 -16.21 -10.31 -22.02
C HIS A 104 -17.42 -10.88 -21.24
N LEU A 105 -17.17 -11.61 -20.15
CA LEU A 105 -18.24 -12.20 -19.35
C LEU A 105 -18.96 -11.14 -18.51
N PRO A 106 -20.27 -11.30 -18.28
CA PRO A 106 -20.99 -10.46 -17.33
C PRO A 106 -20.33 -10.50 -15.95
N MET A 107 -20.26 -9.34 -15.28
CA MET A 107 -19.56 -9.20 -13.99
C MET A 107 -20.00 -10.22 -12.93
N ALA A 108 -21.30 -10.54 -12.86
CA ALA A 108 -21.80 -11.55 -11.92
C ALA A 108 -21.25 -12.95 -12.20
N VAL A 109 -21.12 -13.33 -13.48
CA VAL A 109 -20.58 -14.63 -13.90
C VAL A 109 -19.08 -14.68 -13.62
N ALA A 110 -18.36 -13.60 -13.94
CA ALA A 110 -16.94 -13.46 -13.63
C ALA A 110 -16.69 -13.59 -12.11
N ALA A 111 -17.48 -12.91 -11.28
CA ALA A 111 -17.38 -12.99 -9.81
C ALA A 111 -17.62 -14.41 -9.28
N ILE A 112 -18.64 -15.13 -9.77
CA ILE A 112 -18.90 -16.52 -9.36
C ILE A 112 -17.75 -17.44 -9.77
N ALA A 113 -17.24 -17.30 -10.99
CA ALA A 113 -16.09 -18.09 -11.47
C ALA A 113 -14.84 -17.80 -10.63
N THR A 114 -14.59 -16.53 -10.26
CA THR A 114 -13.49 -16.14 -9.38
C THR A 114 -13.61 -16.79 -7.99
N LEU A 115 -14.82 -16.83 -7.40
CA LEU A 115 -15.06 -17.53 -6.14
C LEU A 115 -14.76 -19.04 -6.26
N LEU A 116 -15.13 -19.67 -7.37
CA LEU A 116 -14.82 -21.08 -7.63
C LEU A 116 -13.31 -21.32 -7.74
N VAL A 117 -12.55 -20.42 -8.39
CA VAL A 117 -11.09 -20.51 -8.44
C VAL A 117 -10.49 -20.43 -7.03
N GLY A 118 -10.98 -19.52 -6.20
CA GLY A 118 -10.59 -19.47 -4.78
C GLY A 118 -10.90 -20.77 -4.04
N ALA A 119 -12.11 -21.31 -4.18
CA ALA A 119 -12.49 -22.58 -3.58
C ALA A 119 -11.58 -23.75 -4.01
N LEU A 120 -11.20 -23.79 -5.30
CA LEU A 120 -10.29 -24.79 -5.86
C LEU A 120 -8.86 -24.65 -5.31
N GLY A 121 -8.34 -23.42 -5.19
CA GLY A 121 -7.05 -23.16 -4.56
C GLY A 121 -7.03 -23.57 -3.09
N GLY A 122 -8.10 -23.25 -2.35
CA GLY A 122 -8.30 -23.71 -0.99
C GLY A 122 -8.42 -25.24 -0.88
N ALA A 123 -9.11 -25.89 -1.83
CA ALA A 123 -9.24 -27.34 -1.91
C ALA A 123 -7.91 -28.03 -2.23
N LEU A 124 -7.03 -27.40 -3.01
CA LEU A 124 -5.68 -27.88 -3.27
C LEU A 124 -4.87 -27.90 -1.96
N ASN A 125 -4.82 -26.78 -1.24
CA ASN A 125 -4.17 -26.70 0.07
C ASN A 125 -4.73 -27.75 1.03
N ALA A 126 -6.05 -27.81 1.13
CA ALA A 126 -6.78 -28.77 1.94
C ALA A 126 -6.40 -30.23 1.62
N ALA A 127 -6.33 -30.60 0.34
CA ALA A 127 -5.99 -31.95 -0.09
C ALA A 127 -4.55 -32.32 0.25
N LEU A 128 -3.59 -31.41 0.01
CA LEU A 128 -2.17 -31.63 0.35
C LEU A 128 -1.98 -31.79 1.87
N ILE A 129 -2.67 -30.99 2.67
CA ILE A 129 -2.58 -31.05 4.14
C ILE A 129 -3.24 -32.31 4.69
N THR A 130 -4.44 -32.64 4.21
CA THR A 130 -5.27 -33.67 4.87
C THR A 130 -5.16 -35.06 4.27
N ARG A 131 -4.82 -35.19 2.98
CA ARG A 131 -4.63 -36.49 2.31
C ARG A 131 -3.17 -36.90 2.24
N LEU A 132 -2.27 -35.95 1.99
CA LEU A 132 -0.82 -36.23 1.92
C LEU A 132 -0.10 -35.98 3.26
N ASN A 133 -0.80 -35.48 4.28
CA ASN A 133 -0.26 -35.22 5.63
C ASN A 133 0.96 -34.28 5.62
N PHE A 134 1.01 -33.33 4.66
CA PHE A 134 2.06 -32.32 4.67
C PHE A 134 1.78 -31.23 5.72
N PRO A 135 2.82 -30.69 6.39
CA PRO A 135 2.66 -29.57 7.30
C PRO A 135 2.02 -28.36 6.61
N PRO A 136 0.99 -27.72 7.20
CA PRO A 136 0.29 -26.60 6.56
C PRO A 136 1.17 -25.44 6.11
N LEU A 137 2.18 -25.10 6.91
CA LEU A 137 3.11 -24.01 6.60
C LEU A 137 3.88 -24.29 5.30
N ILE A 138 4.34 -25.53 5.09
CA ILE A 138 5.09 -25.91 3.89
C ILE A 138 4.19 -25.86 2.67
N VAL A 139 2.96 -26.39 2.79
CA VAL A 139 1.98 -26.37 1.70
C VAL A 139 1.65 -24.95 1.30
N THR A 140 1.34 -24.10 2.27
CA THR A 140 0.85 -22.73 2.01
C THR A 140 1.97 -21.78 1.60
N LEU A 141 3.22 -22.03 1.99
CA LEU A 141 4.39 -21.36 1.42
C LEU A 141 4.62 -21.78 -0.04
N GLY A 142 4.45 -23.08 -0.35
CA GLY A 142 4.56 -23.58 -1.73
C GLY A 142 3.46 -23.03 -2.63
N THR A 143 2.21 -23.03 -2.15
CA THR A 143 1.09 -22.48 -2.92
C THR A 143 1.05 -20.95 -2.91
N PHE A 144 1.68 -20.28 -1.94
CA PHE A 144 1.93 -18.85 -2.00
C PHE A 144 2.64 -18.49 -3.32
N SER A 145 3.79 -19.11 -3.57
CA SER A 145 4.58 -18.89 -4.79
C SER A 145 3.87 -19.40 -6.04
N LEU A 146 3.17 -20.53 -5.96
CA LEU A 146 2.40 -21.07 -7.09
C LEU A 146 1.29 -20.11 -7.53
N PHE A 147 0.43 -19.66 -6.61
CA PHE A 147 -0.69 -18.78 -6.94
C PHE A 147 -0.19 -17.43 -7.43
N ARG A 148 0.86 -16.87 -6.81
CA ARG A 148 1.49 -15.64 -7.26
C ARG A 148 2.06 -15.80 -8.68
N GLY A 149 2.84 -16.86 -8.92
CA GLY A 149 3.43 -17.13 -10.23
C GLY A 149 2.40 -17.41 -11.32
N VAL A 150 1.26 -18.03 -11.00
CA VAL A 150 0.14 -18.19 -11.94
C VAL A 150 -0.52 -16.84 -12.23
N ALA A 151 -0.75 -16.00 -11.22
CA ALA A 151 -1.32 -14.66 -11.41
C ALA A 151 -0.42 -13.79 -12.30
N GLU A 152 0.89 -13.82 -12.04
CA GLU A 152 1.90 -13.15 -12.86
C GLU A 152 1.95 -13.76 -14.27
N GLY A 153 1.94 -15.08 -14.41
CA GLY A 153 1.94 -15.74 -15.72
C GLY A 153 0.72 -15.39 -16.58
N LEU A 154 -0.48 -15.33 -15.99
CA LEU A 154 -1.72 -14.94 -16.68
C LEU A 154 -1.69 -13.49 -17.16
N THR A 155 -1.13 -12.59 -16.36
CA THR A 155 -0.95 -11.17 -16.71
C THR A 155 0.30 -10.93 -17.56
N ARG A 156 1.08 -11.97 -17.89
CA ARG A 156 2.43 -11.86 -18.46
C ARG A 156 3.37 -10.98 -17.61
N GLY A 157 3.06 -10.83 -16.32
CA GLY A 157 3.76 -10.00 -15.33
C GLY A 157 3.50 -8.49 -15.47
N ILE A 158 2.56 -8.11 -16.34
CA ILE A 158 2.57 -6.78 -16.97
C ILE A 158 1.16 -6.18 -17.16
N GLU A 159 0.14 -7.01 -17.42
CA GLU A 159 -1.22 -6.54 -17.72
C GLU A 159 -2.05 -6.36 -16.44
N ASN A 160 -2.44 -5.11 -16.14
CA ASN A 160 -3.42 -4.78 -15.11
C ASN A 160 -4.78 -4.48 -15.76
N TYR A 161 -5.86 -5.06 -15.25
CA TYR A 161 -7.20 -4.78 -15.76
C TYR A 161 -7.81 -3.59 -15.03
N SER A 162 -8.36 -2.63 -15.77
CA SER A 162 -9.01 -1.42 -15.24
C SER A 162 -10.22 -1.05 -16.08
N GLY A 163 -10.90 0.05 -15.73
CA GLY A 163 -12.06 0.55 -16.46
C GLY A 163 -13.36 -0.21 -16.18
N PHE A 164 -13.44 -0.87 -15.02
CA PHE A 164 -14.65 -1.58 -14.58
C PHE A 164 -15.87 -0.66 -14.53
N SER A 165 -17.06 -1.23 -14.74
CA SER A 165 -18.32 -0.47 -14.75
C SER A 165 -18.57 0.22 -13.40
N GLN A 166 -19.14 1.43 -13.41
CA GLN A 166 -19.48 2.19 -12.20
C GLN A 166 -20.39 1.42 -11.23
N GLN A 167 -21.29 0.58 -11.74
CA GLN A 167 -22.16 -0.28 -10.92
C GLN A 167 -21.37 -1.30 -10.08
N PHE A 168 -20.29 -1.85 -10.64
CA PHE A 168 -19.39 -2.74 -9.92
C PHE A 168 -18.52 -1.97 -8.94
N LEU A 169 -17.96 -0.82 -9.37
CA LEU A 169 -17.15 0.03 -8.50
C LEU A 169 -17.94 0.51 -7.28
N PHE A 170 -19.26 0.72 -7.39
CA PHE A 170 -20.11 1.08 -6.26
C PHE A 170 -20.08 0.05 -5.10
N LEU A 171 -19.79 -1.22 -5.38
CA LEU A 171 -19.62 -2.25 -4.34
C LEU A 171 -18.46 -1.90 -3.39
N GLY A 172 -17.36 -1.39 -3.96
CA GLY A 172 -16.16 -1.06 -3.18
C GLY A 172 -16.08 0.42 -2.82
N GLN A 173 -16.44 1.32 -3.73
CA GLN A 173 -16.28 2.78 -3.60
C GLN A 173 -17.55 3.47 -3.08
N GLY A 174 -18.71 2.84 -3.21
CA GLY A 174 -20.01 3.43 -2.89
C GLY A 174 -20.30 3.59 -1.39
N TYR A 175 -21.29 4.45 -1.12
CA TYR A 175 -21.81 4.73 0.21
C TYR A 175 -23.32 4.51 0.25
N VAL A 176 -23.79 3.64 1.14
CA VAL A 176 -25.21 3.42 1.41
C VAL A 176 -25.71 4.55 2.33
N GLY A 177 -26.76 5.24 1.90
CA GLY A 177 -27.31 6.40 2.62
C GLY A 177 -26.35 7.60 2.69
N GLY A 178 -25.33 7.65 1.82
CA GLY A 178 -24.31 8.71 1.80
C GLY A 178 -23.30 8.66 2.95
N LEU A 179 -23.36 7.61 3.80
CA LEU A 179 -22.58 7.52 5.03
C LEU A 179 -21.78 6.22 5.10
N VAL A 180 -22.41 5.05 4.96
CA VAL A 180 -21.75 3.77 5.26
C VAL A 180 -21.15 3.13 4.00
N PRO A 181 -19.85 2.78 3.97
CA PRO A 181 -19.25 2.06 2.85
C PRO A 181 -20.01 0.76 2.54
N THR A 182 -20.34 0.51 1.27
CA THR A 182 -21.16 -0.66 0.87
C THR A 182 -20.55 -1.99 1.32
N GLN A 183 -19.22 -2.12 1.21
CA GLN A 183 -18.47 -3.31 1.61
C GLN A 183 -18.51 -3.62 3.13
N PHE A 184 -18.85 -2.65 3.98
CA PHE A 184 -18.94 -2.89 5.42
C PHE A 184 -20.02 -3.92 5.78
N PHE A 185 -21.12 -3.95 5.04
CA PHE A 185 -22.19 -4.94 5.26
C PHE A 185 -21.69 -6.36 5.00
N ILE A 186 -20.77 -6.54 4.06
CA ILE A 186 -20.16 -7.85 3.77
C ILE A 186 -19.28 -8.27 4.95
N LEU A 187 -18.47 -7.36 5.49
CA LEU A 187 -17.64 -7.64 6.66
C LEU A 187 -18.49 -8.01 7.87
N ILE A 188 -19.54 -7.24 8.19
CA ILE A 188 -20.42 -7.52 9.34
C ILE A 188 -21.14 -8.87 9.16
N ALA A 189 -21.63 -9.17 7.96
CA ALA A 189 -22.23 -10.47 7.67
C ALA A 189 -21.23 -11.61 7.86
N ALA A 190 -19.99 -11.45 7.41
CA ALA A 190 -18.91 -12.43 7.58
C ALA A 190 -18.52 -12.61 9.06
N ILE A 191 -18.40 -11.51 9.84
CA ILE A 191 -18.14 -11.56 11.28
C ILE A 191 -19.25 -12.33 11.98
N ALA A 192 -20.52 -12.01 11.71
CA ALA A 192 -21.67 -12.67 12.33
C ALA A 192 -21.72 -14.16 11.98
N ALA A 193 -21.51 -14.51 10.71
CA ALA A 193 -21.48 -15.89 10.24
C ALA A 193 -20.34 -16.69 10.87
N CYS A 194 -19.11 -16.14 10.87
CA CYS A 194 -17.95 -16.80 11.45
C CYS A 194 -18.09 -16.93 12.98
N TRP A 195 -18.57 -15.89 13.66
CA TRP A 195 -18.80 -15.92 15.11
C TRP A 195 -19.81 -17.01 15.49
N TRP A 196 -20.95 -17.05 14.80
CA TRP A 196 -21.99 -18.05 15.05
C TRP A 196 -21.45 -19.46 14.76
N TRP A 197 -20.83 -19.67 13.61
CA TRP A 197 -20.27 -20.96 13.22
C TRP A 197 -19.20 -21.44 14.21
N LEU A 198 -18.24 -20.58 14.59
CA LEU A 198 -17.11 -20.97 15.43
C LEU A 198 -17.47 -21.13 16.92
N HIS A 199 -18.32 -20.25 17.47
CA HIS A 199 -18.58 -20.25 18.93
C HIS A 199 -19.89 -20.94 19.31
N ARG A 200 -20.87 -21.01 18.40
CA ARG A 200 -22.20 -21.57 18.74
C ARG A 200 -22.42 -22.98 18.23
N THR A 201 -21.65 -23.46 17.25
CA THR A 201 -21.85 -24.81 16.70
C THR A 201 -20.92 -25.87 17.31
N SER A 202 -21.32 -27.14 17.24
CA SER A 202 -20.45 -28.28 17.56
C SER A 202 -19.28 -28.42 16.58
N TYR A 203 -19.44 -27.91 15.36
CA TYR A 203 -18.38 -27.85 14.36
C TYR A 203 -17.22 -27.00 14.87
N GLY A 204 -17.50 -25.78 15.33
CA GLY A 204 -16.49 -24.88 15.88
C GLY A 204 -15.77 -25.46 17.08
N ARG A 205 -16.49 -26.04 18.05
CA ARG A 205 -15.89 -26.75 19.20
C ARG A 205 -14.91 -27.85 18.79
N SER A 206 -15.20 -28.54 17.70
CA SER A 206 -14.29 -29.59 17.19
C SER A 206 -12.96 -29.03 16.67
N LEU A 207 -12.93 -27.78 16.18
CA LEU A 207 -11.69 -27.12 15.75
C LEU A 207 -10.77 -26.80 16.95
N TYR A 208 -11.34 -26.35 18.06
CA TYR A 208 -10.57 -26.15 19.30
C TYR A 208 -9.99 -27.47 19.82
N ALA A 209 -10.77 -28.56 19.80
CA ALA A 209 -10.29 -29.88 20.20
C ALA A 209 -9.11 -30.36 19.32
N ILE A 210 -9.20 -30.16 18.00
CA ILE A 210 -8.10 -30.44 17.06
C ILE A 210 -6.86 -29.63 17.43
N GLY A 211 -7.02 -28.34 17.75
CA GLY A 211 -5.93 -27.46 18.15
C GLY A 211 -5.22 -27.87 19.45
N PHE A 212 -5.93 -28.46 20.41
CA PHE A 212 -5.30 -29.00 21.63
C PHE A 212 -4.56 -30.31 21.36
N SER A 213 -5.19 -31.23 20.63
CA SER A 213 -4.56 -32.49 20.21
C SER A 213 -5.33 -33.08 19.03
N ALA A 214 -4.75 -33.01 17.84
CA ALA A 214 -5.32 -33.62 16.64
C ALA A 214 -5.49 -35.14 16.79
N GLU A 215 -4.53 -35.79 17.46
CA GLU A 215 -4.58 -37.23 17.72
C GLU A 215 -5.69 -37.58 18.74
N GLY A 216 -5.78 -36.82 19.84
CA GLY A 216 -6.85 -36.98 20.83
C GLY A 216 -8.24 -36.73 20.24
N ALA A 217 -8.38 -35.70 19.38
CA ALA A 217 -9.61 -35.43 18.65
C ALA A 217 -10.01 -36.59 17.73
N ARG A 218 -9.03 -37.24 17.08
CA ARG A 218 -9.27 -38.42 16.24
C ARG A 218 -9.77 -39.61 17.07
N TYR A 219 -9.17 -39.88 18.23
CA TYR A 219 -9.65 -40.93 19.14
C TYR A 219 -11.06 -40.62 19.71
N ALA A 220 -11.41 -39.33 19.85
CA ALA A 220 -12.75 -38.88 20.21
C ALA A 220 -13.77 -38.93 19.04
N GLY A 221 -13.40 -39.47 17.87
CA GLY A 221 -14.29 -39.62 16.71
C GLY A 221 -14.49 -38.35 15.87
N ILE A 222 -13.72 -37.29 16.12
CA ILE A 222 -13.79 -36.06 15.32
C ILE A 222 -13.12 -36.32 13.95
N PRO A 223 -13.79 -36.02 12.82
CA PRO A 223 -13.22 -36.24 11.49
C PRO A 223 -12.23 -35.11 11.14
N VAL A 224 -11.04 -35.14 11.77
CA VAL A 224 -10.00 -34.10 11.68
C VAL A 224 -9.72 -33.69 10.23
N ALA A 225 -9.47 -34.66 9.35
CA ALA A 225 -9.20 -34.41 7.93
C ALA A 225 -10.34 -33.64 7.22
N ARG A 226 -11.60 -33.98 7.48
CA ARG A 226 -12.75 -33.27 6.87
C ARG A 226 -12.89 -31.85 7.42
N ARG A 227 -12.61 -31.66 8.72
CA ARG A 227 -12.67 -30.36 9.38
C ARG A 227 -11.60 -29.41 8.83
N LEU A 228 -10.36 -29.89 8.77
CA LEU A 228 -9.25 -29.15 8.15
C LEU A 228 -9.55 -28.88 6.67
N PHE A 229 -10.06 -29.85 5.92
CA PHE A 229 -10.34 -29.65 4.50
C PHE A 229 -11.31 -28.49 4.27
N PHE A 230 -12.39 -28.44 5.03
CA PHE A 230 -13.39 -27.38 4.94
C PHE A 230 -12.83 -25.99 5.23
N ILE A 231 -12.00 -25.82 6.27
CA ILE A 231 -11.51 -24.49 6.64
C ILE A 231 -10.51 -23.92 5.62
N TYR A 232 -9.70 -24.77 4.95
CA TYR A 232 -8.83 -24.31 3.87
C TYR A 232 -9.61 -24.00 2.58
N VAL A 233 -10.69 -24.72 2.28
CA VAL A 233 -11.61 -24.33 1.18
C VAL A 233 -12.27 -22.99 1.47
N LEU A 234 -12.72 -22.78 2.72
CA LEU A 234 -13.27 -21.50 3.15
C LEU A 234 -12.23 -20.38 3.05
N SER A 235 -10.95 -20.68 3.32
CA SER A 235 -9.82 -19.75 3.15
C SER A 235 -9.72 -19.20 1.73
N GLY A 236 -9.76 -20.10 0.74
CA GLY A 236 -9.72 -19.71 -0.66
C GLY A 236 -10.98 -18.95 -1.12
N LEU A 237 -12.15 -19.33 -0.61
CA LEU A 237 -13.41 -18.59 -0.85
C LEU A 237 -13.37 -17.16 -0.27
N ALA A 238 -12.90 -17.01 0.97
CA ALA A 238 -12.76 -15.70 1.60
C ALA A 238 -11.70 -14.84 0.90
N SER A 239 -10.59 -15.45 0.47
CA SER A 239 -9.53 -14.76 -0.29
C SER A 239 -10.00 -14.25 -1.64
N SER A 240 -10.80 -15.05 -2.35
CA SER A 240 -11.41 -14.62 -3.63
C SER A 240 -12.53 -13.59 -3.45
N LEU A 241 -13.30 -13.66 -2.36
CA LEU A 241 -14.26 -12.60 -2.01
C LEU A 241 -13.54 -11.28 -1.68
N ALA A 242 -12.45 -11.35 -0.90
CA ALA A 242 -11.60 -10.20 -0.60
C ALA A 242 -11.01 -9.61 -1.90
N ALA A 243 -10.61 -10.44 -2.86
CA ALA A 243 -10.14 -9.98 -4.17
C ALA A 243 -11.21 -9.22 -4.95
N ILE A 244 -12.46 -9.71 -4.99
CA ILE A 244 -13.57 -9.03 -5.68
C ILE A 244 -13.81 -7.65 -5.06
N ILE A 245 -13.81 -7.56 -3.73
CA ILE A 245 -13.97 -6.28 -3.02
C ILE A 245 -12.79 -5.36 -3.29
N TYR A 246 -11.56 -5.86 -3.23
CA TYR A 246 -10.35 -5.12 -3.55
C TYR A 246 -10.41 -4.51 -4.95
N VAL A 247 -10.80 -5.29 -5.96
CA VAL A 247 -10.91 -4.81 -7.35
C VAL A 247 -12.04 -3.78 -7.47
N ALA A 248 -13.16 -3.96 -6.77
CA ALA A 248 -14.25 -2.98 -6.73
C ALA A 248 -13.84 -1.68 -6.00
N HIS A 249 -13.01 -1.80 -4.97
CA HIS A 249 -12.54 -0.69 -4.15
C HIS A 249 -11.50 0.14 -4.90
N LEU A 250 -10.51 -0.50 -5.51
CA LEU A 250 -9.39 0.19 -6.14
C LEU A 250 -9.57 0.42 -7.64
N GLY A 251 -10.60 -0.19 -8.24
CA GLY A 251 -10.91 -0.06 -9.66
C GLY A 251 -9.90 -0.72 -10.60
N GLN A 252 -9.05 -1.59 -10.06
CA GLN A 252 -8.01 -2.29 -10.80
C GLN A 252 -7.80 -3.71 -10.28
N ALA A 253 -7.52 -4.64 -11.18
CA ALA A 253 -7.11 -6.00 -10.88
C ALA A 253 -5.65 -6.22 -11.29
N LYS A 254 -4.85 -6.66 -10.33
CA LYS A 254 -3.40 -6.86 -10.48
C LYS A 254 -2.96 -8.22 -9.95
N SER A 255 -1.85 -8.71 -10.50
CA SER A 255 -1.24 -9.99 -10.10
C SER A 255 -0.60 -9.95 -8.71
N ASP A 256 -0.17 -8.79 -8.24
CA ASP A 256 0.47 -8.55 -6.94
C ASP A 256 -0.52 -8.17 -5.82
N ALA A 257 -1.82 -8.08 -6.12
CA ALA A 257 -2.84 -7.76 -5.14
C ALA A 257 -2.78 -8.74 -3.94
N GLY A 258 -3.06 -8.20 -2.75
CA GLY A 258 -2.99 -8.93 -1.49
C GLY A 258 -1.58 -9.16 -0.94
N THR A 259 -0.52 -8.65 -1.56
CA THR A 259 0.85 -8.75 -1.01
C THR A 259 0.94 -8.11 0.39
N GLY A 260 1.41 -8.89 1.37
CA GLY A 260 1.52 -8.46 2.76
C GLY A 260 0.22 -8.59 3.56
N TYR A 261 -0.93 -8.77 2.92
CA TYR A 261 -2.21 -8.94 3.61
C TYR A 261 -2.24 -10.27 4.39
N GLU A 262 -1.52 -11.29 3.94
CA GLU A 262 -1.34 -12.54 4.68
C GLU A 262 -0.68 -12.31 6.05
N LEU A 263 0.36 -11.47 6.11
CA LEU A 263 1.04 -11.14 7.36
C LEU A 263 0.16 -10.26 8.26
N MET A 264 -0.57 -9.30 7.68
CA MET A 264 -1.50 -8.45 8.42
C MET A 264 -2.65 -9.26 9.03
N ALA A 265 -3.23 -10.19 8.26
CA ALA A 265 -4.30 -11.07 8.74
C ALA A 265 -3.83 -11.97 9.89
N ILE A 266 -2.64 -12.57 9.78
CA ILE A 266 -2.03 -13.36 10.87
C ILE A 266 -1.79 -12.47 12.08
N THR A 267 -1.24 -11.27 11.88
CA THR A 267 -0.97 -10.32 12.95
C THR A 267 -2.25 -9.92 13.68
N ALA A 268 -3.34 -9.62 12.96
CA ALA A 268 -4.64 -9.28 13.55
C ALA A 268 -5.18 -10.41 14.43
N VAL A 269 -5.08 -11.66 13.95
CA VAL A 269 -5.55 -12.84 14.70
C VAL A 269 -4.70 -13.13 15.92
N VAL A 270 -3.37 -13.05 15.80
CA VAL A 270 -2.42 -13.33 16.89
C VAL A 270 -2.45 -12.21 17.95
N LEU A 271 -2.47 -10.95 17.51
CA LEU A 271 -2.69 -9.80 18.39
C LEU A 271 -4.03 -9.93 19.12
N GLY A 272 -5.05 -10.44 18.42
CA GLY A 272 -6.36 -10.83 18.96
C GLY A 272 -6.36 -11.92 20.03
N GLY A 273 -5.21 -12.49 20.38
CA GLY A 273 -5.06 -13.49 21.44
C GLY A 273 -5.22 -14.94 20.97
N ALA A 274 -5.32 -15.19 19.66
CA ALA A 274 -5.27 -16.55 19.14
C ALA A 274 -3.87 -17.14 19.25
N SER A 275 -3.77 -18.43 19.61
CA SER A 275 -2.48 -19.08 19.76
C SER A 275 -2.03 -19.70 18.45
N ILE A 276 -0.82 -19.35 18.00
CA ILE A 276 -0.17 -19.97 16.82
C ILE A 276 -0.04 -21.50 16.98
N PHE A 277 0.04 -21.99 18.22
CA PHE A 277 0.12 -23.43 18.53
C PHE A 277 -1.24 -24.13 18.57
N GLY A 278 -2.34 -23.42 18.34
CA GLY A 278 -3.69 -23.97 18.36
C GLY A 278 -4.37 -23.99 19.73
N GLY A 279 -5.65 -24.37 19.72
CA GLY A 279 -6.49 -24.59 20.90
C GLY A 279 -7.09 -23.32 21.52
N ARG A 280 -6.68 -22.12 21.10
CA ARG A 280 -7.18 -20.84 21.62
C ARG A 280 -7.33 -19.78 20.53
N GLY A 281 -8.38 -18.97 20.66
CA GLY A 281 -8.68 -17.82 19.80
C GLY A 281 -10.19 -17.52 19.77
N THR A 282 -10.56 -16.28 19.49
CA THR A 282 -11.95 -15.85 19.32
C THR A 282 -12.09 -14.94 18.10
N VAL A 283 -13.30 -14.90 17.53
CA VAL A 283 -13.63 -13.96 16.44
C VAL A 283 -13.61 -12.53 16.96
N LEU A 284 -14.08 -12.30 18.19
CA LEU A 284 -14.04 -10.98 18.81
C LEU A 284 -12.60 -10.47 18.97
N GLY A 285 -11.69 -11.31 19.48
CA GLY A 285 -10.27 -10.97 19.58
C GLY A 285 -9.66 -10.63 18.22
N THR A 286 -9.97 -11.42 17.18
CA THR A 286 -9.51 -11.14 15.80
C THR A 286 -10.00 -9.79 15.29
N VAL A 287 -11.27 -9.46 15.51
CA VAL A 287 -11.84 -8.17 15.10
C VAL A 287 -11.19 -7.01 15.86
N LEU A 288 -10.92 -7.14 17.16
CA LEU A 288 -10.22 -6.12 17.94
C LEU A 288 -8.77 -5.93 17.47
N GLY A 289 -8.06 -7.03 17.19
CA GLY A 289 -6.70 -6.98 16.65
C GLY A 289 -6.63 -6.37 15.24
N LEU A 290 -7.62 -6.66 14.39
CA LEU A 290 -7.78 -6.01 13.09
C LEU A 290 -7.91 -4.49 13.25
N PHE A 291 -8.85 -4.04 14.08
CA PHE A 291 -9.06 -2.61 14.29
C PHE A 291 -7.84 -1.92 14.92
N ALA A 292 -7.08 -2.60 15.79
CA ALA A 292 -5.86 -2.02 16.35
C ALA A 292 -4.84 -1.69 15.25
N ILE A 293 -4.62 -2.63 14.33
CA ILE A 293 -3.70 -2.42 13.19
C ILE A 293 -4.21 -1.30 12.26
N VAL A 294 -5.50 -1.34 11.90
CA VAL A 294 -6.06 -0.37 10.94
C VAL A 294 -6.14 1.03 11.54
N ILE A 295 -6.54 1.18 12.81
CA ILE A 295 -6.56 2.47 13.51
C ILE A 295 -5.15 3.02 13.67
N LEU A 296 -4.17 2.18 14.02
CA LEU A 296 -2.77 2.59 14.10
C LEU A 296 -2.26 3.14 12.76
N GLN A 297 -2.47 2.39 11.67
CA GLN A 297 -2.05 2.80 10.32
C GLN A 297 -2.70 4.12 9.92
N ASN A 298 -4.01 4.21 10.08
CA ASN A 298 -4.78 5.37 9.68
C ASN A 298 -4.53 6.60 10.58
N GLY A 299 -4.39 6.40 11.89
CA GLY A 299 -4.07 7.46 12.86
C GLY A 299 -2.70 8.10 12.63
N LEU A 300 -1.69 7.29 12.27
CA LEU A 300 -0.37 7.79 11.88
C LEU A 300 -0.46 8.65 10.60
N ARG A 301 -1.21 8.20 9.59
CA ARG A 301 -1.44 8.98 8.36
C ARG A 301 -2.11 10.32 8.64
N LEU A 302 -3.16 10.34 9.45
CA LEU A 302 -3.83 11.59 9.85
C LEU A 302 -2.97 12.50 10.71
N SER A 303 -1.97 11.95 11.42
CA SER A 303 -1.00 12.71 12.20
C SER A 303 0.22 13.17 11.39
N ALA A 304 0.15 13.11 10.05
CA ALA A 304 1.24 13.47 9.14
C ALA A 304 2.52 12.63 9.32
N GLN A 305 2.42 11.46 9.92
CA GLN A 305 3.60 10.64 10.23
C GLN A 305 3.97 9.74 9.04
N PRO A 306 5.27 9.44 8.83
CA PRO A 306 5.70 8.54 7.77
C PRO A 306 5.04 7.16 7.89
N ALA A 307 4.52 6.64 6.78
CA ALA A 307 3.85 5.34 6.72
C ALA A 307 4.71 4.15 7.23
N GLU A 308 6.03 4.27 7.17
CA GLU A 308 7.00 3.28 7.64
C GLU A 308 6.87 2.98 9.14
N LEU A 309 6.46 3.98 9.93
CA LEU A 309 6.26 3.81 11.37
C LEU A 309 5.16 2.79 11.68
N ALA A 310 4.16 2.66 10.81
CA ALA A 310 3.08 1.71 11.04
C ALA A 310 3.60 0.25 11.01
N GLY A 311 4.51 -0.07 10.10
CA GLY A 311 5.14 -1.40 10.02
C GLY A 311 6.01 -1.69 11.25
N ILE A 312 6.83 -0.73 11.67
CA ILE A 312 7.66 -0.85 12.88
C ILE A 312 6.80 -1.10 14.11
N LEU A 313 5.77 -0.27 14.32
CA LEU A 313 4.90 -0.34 15.49
C LEU A 313 4.06 -1.63 15.49
N THR A 314 3.54 -2.05 14.34
CA THR A 314 2.82 -3.33 14.20
C THR A 314 3.72 -4.52 14.55
N GLY A 315 4.98 -4.52 14.06
CA GLY A 315 5.95 -5.57 14.36
C GLY A 315 6.33 -5.62 15.85
N VAL A 316 6.59 -4.46 16.46
CA VAL A 316 6.89 -4.36 17.90
C VAL A 316 5.69 -4.85 18.72
N LEU A 317 4.47 -4.45 18.37
CA LEU A 317 3.24 -4.87 19.03
C LEU A 317 3.05 -6.39 18.97
N LEU A 318 3.30 -7.00 17.81
CA LEU A 318 3.23 -8.45 17.63
C LEU A 318 4.26 -9.19 18.49
N VAL A 319 5.54 -8.79 18.42
CA VAL A 319 6.63 -9.42 19.20
C VAL A 319 6.37 -9.29 20.70
N ALA A 320 5.95 -8.11 21.15
CA ALA A 320 5.59 -7.88 22.55
C ALA A 320 4.45 -8.82 22.98
N THR A 321 3.39 -8.91 22.17
CA THR A 321 2.23 -9.78 22.46
C THR A 321 2.64 -11.25 22.60
N ILE A 322 3.46 -11.75 21.67
CA ILE A 322 3.95 -13.15 21.69
C ILE A 322 4.85 -13.41 22.90
N LEU A 323 5.78 -12.49 23.21
CA LEU A 323 6.68 -12.63 24.36
C LEU A 323 5.88 -12.71 25.67
N LEU A 324 4.83 -11.90 25.80
CA LEU A 324 3.97 -11.85 26.97
C LEU A 324 3.11 -13.12 27.13
N ASP A 325 2.57 -13.69 26.04
CA ASP A 325 1.87 -14.98 26.10
C ASP A 325 2.82 -16.09 26.59
N ARG A 326 4.06 -16.11 26.06
CA ARG A 326 5.07 -17.10 26.46
C ARG A 326 5.44 -17.01 27.94
N LEU A 327 5.67 -15.80 28.46
CA LEU A 327 6.01 -15.58 29.87
C LEU A 327 4.87 -15.96 30.81
N SER A 328 3.62 -15.61 30.44
CA SER A 328 2.44 -15.94 31.24
C SER A 328 2.19 -17.44 31.32
N ARG A 329 2.45 -18.18 30.23
CA ARG A 329 2.36 -19.65 30.22
C ARG A 329 3.41 -20.31 31.10
N ARG A 330 4.65 -19.80 31.12
CA ARG A 330 5.70 -20.33 32.01
C ARG A 330 5.34 -20.15 33.48
N ALA A 331 4.72 -19.03 33.86
CA ALA A 331 4.25 -18.80 35.22
C ALA A 331 3.12 -19.77 35.62
N GLN A 332 2.21 -20.12 34.69
CA GLN A 332 1.13 -21.08 34.94
C GLN A 332 1.59 -22.55 34.96
N ALA A 333 2.72 -22.87 34.32
CA ALA A 333 3.28 -24.23 34.24
C ALA A 333 4.11 -24.65 35.48
N GLN A 334 4.32 -23.76 36.45
CA GLN A 334 4.88 -24.17 37.75
C GLN A 334 3.85 -25.02 38.52
N PRO A 335 4.23 -26.18 39.08
CA PRO A 335 3.31 -27.01 39.85
C PRO A 335 2.80 -26.19 41.04
N ARG A 336 1.49 -25.95 41.08
CA ARG A 336 0.79 -25.36 42.24
C ARG A 336 0.97 -26.32 43.42
N ALA A 337 2.05 -26.16 44.17
CA ALA A 337 2.13 -26.68 45.52
C ALA A 337 1.01 -26.01 46.32
N GLN A 338 0.25 -26.83 47.03
CA GLN A 338 -0.90 -26.41 47.83
C GLN A 338 -0.48 -25.38 48.87
N THR A 339 -0.86 -24.12 48.66
CA THR A 339 -1.03 -23.17 49.76
C THR A 339 -2.21 -22.26 49.43
N ILE A 340 -3.26 -22.42 50.24
CA ILE A 340 -4.37 -21.49 50.32
C ILE A 340 -3.83 -20.28 51.09
N SER A 341 -3.55 -19.17 50.40
CA SER A 341 -3.63 -17.84 50.98
C SER A 341 -4.13 -16.85 49.93
N GLU A 342 -4.97 -15.95 50.40
CA GLU A 342 -5.71 -14.92 49.68
C GLU A 342 -4.80 -13.84 49.07
N GLY A 343 -5.22 -13.29 47.91
CA GLY A 343 -4.74 -12.02 47.32
C GLY A 343 -3.27 -12.03 46.87
N GLU A 344 -2.88 -11.63 45.67
CA GLU A 344 -3.40 -10.60 44.78
C GLU A 344 -3.05 -10.95 43.32
N GLU A 345 -3.81 -10.39 42.39
CA GLU A 345 -3.67 -10.51 40.95
C GLU A 345 -2.38 -9.82 40.41
N GLU A 346 -1.19 -10.28 40.76
CA GLU A 346 0.05 -9.58 40.39
C GLU A 346 0.60 -9.92 38.98
N VAL A 347 -0.02 -10.86 38.25
CA VAL A 347 0.43 -11.25 36.90
C VAL A 347 -0.31 -10.50 35.76
N ARG A 348 -1.45 -9.86 36.05
CA ARG A 348 -2.28 -9.15 35.05
C ARG A 348 -1.84 -7.70 34.77
N ASN A 349 -1.08 -7.08 35.66
CA ASN A 349 -0.63 -5.69 35.51
C ASN A 349 0.60 -5.52 34.61
N SER A 350 1.45 -6.54 34.44
CA SER A 350 2.68 -6.43 33.64
C SER A 350 2.40 -6.40 32.13
N GLN A 351 1.42 -7.16 31.64
CA GLN A 351 1.01 -7.14 30.24
C GLN A 351 0.39 -5.78 29.86
N VAL A 352 -0.50 -5.27 30.71
CA VAL A 352 -1.14 -3.95 30.51
C VAL A 352 -0.10 -2.83 30.60
N ALA A 353 0.83 -2.88 31.57
CA ALA A 353 1.87 -1.87 31.70
C ALA A 353 2.84 -1.85 30.52
N VAL A 354 3.21 -3.01 29.97
CA VAL A 354 4.16 -3.10 28.85
C VAL A 354 3.49 -2.77 27.51
N LEU A 355 2.26 -3.23 27.26
CA LEU A 355 1.51 -2.83 26.05
C LEU A 355 1.21 -1.32 26.08
N SER A 356 0.83 -0.79 27.25
CA SER A 356 0.69 0.66 27.46
C SER A 356 2.03 1.38 27.32
N ALA A 357 3.17 0.77 27.71
CA ALA A 357 4.50 1.35 27.53
C ALA A 357 4.95 1.35 26.07
N VAL A 358 4.61 0.33 25.27
CA VAL A 358 4.87 0.31 23.82
C VAL A 358 4.02 1.37 23.12
N ILE A 359 2.76 1.53 23.52
CA ILE A 359 1.88 2.56 22.98
C ILE A 359 2.30 3.95 23.46
N LEU A 360 2.73 4.10 24.71
CA LEU A 360 3.33 5.33 25.21
C LEU A 360 4.67 5.62 24.52
N ALA A 361 5.46 4.60 24.17
CA ALA A 361 6.69 4.78 23.39
C ALA A 361 6.39 5.18 21.95
N ALA A 362 5.35 4.61 21.33
CA ALA A 362 4.83 5.06 20.04
C ALA A 362 4.33 6.51 20.12
N ALA A 363 3.59 6.86 21.18
CA ALA A 363 3.13 8.21 21.46
C ALA A 363 4.31 9.17 21.69
N LEU A 364 5.34 8.75 22.41
CA LEU A 364 6.56 9.52 22.66
C LEU A 364 7.42 9.65 21.40
N LEU A 365 7.40 8.68 20.49
CA LEU A 365 8.04 8.79 19.17
C LEU A 365 7.29 9.79 18.29
N VAL A 366 5.95 9.76 18.28
CA VAL A 366 5.11 10.73 17.55
C VAL A 366 5.27 12.14 18.15
N VAL A 367 5.18 12.27 19.48
CA VAL A 367 5.37 13.53 20.21
C VAL A 367 6.81 14.01 20.08
N GLY A 368 7.80 13.12 20.13
CA GLY A 368 9.22 13.43 19.96
C GLY A 368 9.57 13.85 18.54
N GLY A 369 8.99 13.20 17.53
CA GLY A 369 9.07 13.58 16.13
C GLY A 369 8.47 14.97 15.89
N ASN A 370 7.26 15.20 16.39
CA ASN A 370 6.61 16.52 16.34
C ASN A 370 7.39 17.58 17.13
N TRP A 371 7.97 17.25 18.28
CA TRP A 371 8.75 18.17 19.08
C TRP A 371 10.08 18.54 18.41
N LEU A 372 10.77 17.56 17.78
CA LEU A 372 11.99 17.80 17.02
C LEU A 372 11.71 18.64 15.76
N LEU A 373 10.59 18.39 15.08
CA LEU A 373 10.12 19.19 13.94
C LEU A 373 9.78 20.63 14.34
N ILE A 374 9.04 20.81 15.44
CA ILE A 374 8.72 22.15 15.96
C ILE A 374 9.99 22.86 16.43
N ARG A 375 10.93 22.13 17.04
CA ARG A 375 12.21 22.70 17.50
C ARG A 375 13.09 23.10 16.31
N SER A 376 13.17 22.31 15.24
CA SER A 376 13.92 22.69 14.03
C SER A 376 13.30 23.92 13.36
N LEU A 377 11.97 23.97 13.23
CA LEU A 377 11.25 25.15 12.73
C LEU A 377 11.50 26.41 13.58
N ARG A 378 11.54 26.27 14.91
CA ARG A 378 11.82 27.38 15.83
C ARG A 378 13.28 27.83 15.81
N GLN A 379 14.19 26.92 15.46
CA GLN A 379 15.61 27.20 15.33
C GLN A 379 15.91 27.89 13.98
N ASP A 380 15.22 27.50 12.92
CA ASP A 380 15.25 28.17 11.61
C ASP A 380 14.65 29.59 11.68
N LEU A 381 13.55 29.78 12.42
CA LEU A 381 12.96 31.10 12.70
C LEU A 381 13.90 32.04 13.49
N LYS A 382 14.78 31.48 14.33
CA LYS A 382 15.79 32.27 15.05
C LYS A 382 17.02 32.58 14.21
N ASN A 383 17.35 31.72 13.25
CA ASN A 383 18.51 31.89 12.38
C ASN A 383 18.21 32.77 11.15
N GLY A 384 16.93 32.96 10.78
CA GLY A 384 16.49 33.80 9.67
C GLY A 384 16.22 35.28 10.01
N ALA A 385 16.47 35.73 11.23
CA ALA A 385 16.21 37.11 11.64
C ALA A 385 17.34 38.07 11.21
N ALA A 386 17.40 38.44 9.94
CA ALA A 386 18.12 39.62 9.47
C ALA A 386 17.35 40.36 8.35
N GLN A 387 16.86 41.55 8.74
CA GLN A 387 16.29 42.69 8.00
C GLN A 387 14.85 42.64 7.46
N PRO A 388 13.98 43.59 7.89
CA PRO A 388 12.63 43.76 7.38
C PRO A 388 12.60 44.76 6.22
N ASN A 389 11.93 44.42 5.12
CA ASN A 389 11.25 45.39 4.26
C ASN A 389 10.34 44.67 3.26
N SER A 390 9.05 44.56 3.60
CA SER A 390 7.95 45.01 2.74
C SER A 390 6.62 44.71 3.42
N THR A 391 5.74 45.70 3.35
CA THR A 391 4.39 45.80 3.88
C THR A 391 3.53 44.58 3.57
N THR A 392 3.27 43.77 4.61
CA THR A 392 2.21 42.76 4.62
C THR A 392 0.90 43.39 5.10
N SER A 393 -0.11 43.37 4.22
CA SER A 393 -1.50 43.32 4.66
C SER A 393 -1.71 41.98 5.35
N GLN A 394 -1.61 41.97 6.67
CA GLN A 394 -2.01 40.86 7.53
C GLN A 394 -3.49 40.55 7.31
N THR A 395 -3.77 39.43 6.66
CA THR A 395 -5.00 38.69 6.93
C THR A 395 -4.62 37.59 7.91
N ASN A 396 -5.35 37.47 9.01
CA ASN A 396 -5.31 36.34 9.94
C ASN A 396 -5.85 35.08 9.23
N GLY A 397 -5.18 34.65 8.16
CA GLY A 397 -5.64 33.60 7.24
C GLY A 397 -5.17 32.21 7.66
N HIS A 398 -6.04 31.23 7.45
CA HIS A 398 -5.71 29.81 7.50
C HIS A 398 -4.44 29.53 6.67
N LYS A 399 -3.42 28.93 7.29
CA LYS A 399 -2.19 28.53 6.61
C LYS A 399 -2.52 27.34 5.68
N PRO A 400 -2.39 27.46 4.35
CA PRO A 400 -2.75 26.37 3.45
C PRO A 400 -1.96 25.10 3.74
N VAL A 401 -2.65 23.96 3.78
CA VAL A 401 -2.09 22.61 3.87
C VAL A 401 -2.09 22.00 2.47
N ILE A 402 -0.90 21.87 1.90
CA ILE A 402 -0.68 21.29 0.57
C ILE A 402 -0.16 19.87 0.75
N ALA A 403 -0.89 18.89 0.27
CA ALA A 403 -0.48 17.50 0.28
C ALA A 403 0.05 17.09 -1.09
N MET A 404 1.33 16.72 -1.16
CA MET A 404 2.04 16.42 -2.40
C MET A 404 2.51 14.96 -2.42
N MET A 405 2.00 14.19 -3.38
CA MET A 405 2.27 12.76 -3.54
C MET A 405 3.16 12.47 -4.75
N PRO A 406 4.35 11.86 -4.57
CA PRO A 406 5.09 11.23 -5.65
C PRO A 406 4.50 9.86 -6.03
N LYS A 407 4.95 9.26 -7.15
CA LYS A 407 4.59 7.86 -7.46
C LYS A 407 5.22 6.89 -6.47
N ALA A 408 6.51 7.07 -6.20
CA ALA A 408 7.27 6.31 -5.22
C ALA A 408 8.23 7.24 -4.48
N LYS A 409 8.06 7.41 -3.16
CA LYS A 409 8.81 8.39 -2.37
C LYS A 409 10.32 8.10 -2.25
N GLY A 410 10.72 6.86 -2.51
CA GLY A 410 12.13 6.44 -2.50
C GLY A 410 12.86 6.65 -3.84
N ASP A 411 12.15 6.98 -4.92
CA ASP A 411 12.78 7.21 -6.22
C ASP A 411 13.64 8.49 -6.17
N PRO A 412 14.93 8.43 -6.58
CA PRO A 412 15.79 9.60 -6.64
C PRO A 412 15.20 10.80 -7.38
N TYR A 413 14.42 10.58 -8.46
CA TYR A 413 13.74 11.64 -9.21
C TYR A 413 12.78 12.42 -8.30
N PHE A 414 11.95 11.70 -7.55
CA PHE A 414 10.99 12.34 -6.64
C PHE A 414 11.64 12.91 -5.38
N VAL A 415 12.75 12.33 -4.91
CA VAL A 415 13.56 12.92 -3.83
C VAL A 415 14.12 14.28 -4.27
N SER A 416 14.56 14.41 -5.52
CA SER A 416 14.99 15.69 -6.09
C SER A 416 13.83 16.70 -6.17
N CYS A 417 12.65 16.27 -6.62
CA CYS A 417 11.45 17.12 -6.62
C CYS A 417 11.09 17.61 -5.20
N LYS A 418 11.20 16.73 -4.20
CA LYS A 418 10.92 17.09 -2.80
C LYS A 418 11.79 18.25 -2.33
N GLN A 419 13.05 18.31 -2.72
CA GLN A 419 13.96 19.40 -2.34
C GLN A 419 13.39 20.77 -2.75
N GLY A 420 12.89 20.89 -3.98
CA GLY A 420 12.28 22.12 -4.46
C GLY A 420 10.89 22.39 -3.85
N ALA A 421 10.12 21.34 -3.58
CA ALA A 421 8.86 21.47 -2.87
C ALA A 421 9.06 22.01 -1.43
N ASP A 422 10.06 21.49 -0.70
CA ASP A 422 10.44 21.96 0.63
C ASP A 422 10.94 23.42 0.61
N GLU A 423 11.69 23.81 -0.44
CA GLU A 423 12.13 25.19 -0.67
C GLU A 423 10.92 26.14 -0.83
N ALA A 424 10.02 25.83 -1.76
CA ALA A 424 8.81 26.61 -2.01
C ALA A 424 7.89 26.68 -0.78
N ALA A 425 7.75 25.58 -0.05
CA ALA A 425 6.90 25.51 1.13
C ALA A 425 7.39 26.45 2.24
N LYS A 426 8.71 26.52 2.45
CA LYS A 426 9.34 27.45 3.39
C LYS A 426 9.16 28.91 2.96
N GLU A 427 9.35 29.21 1.68
CA GLU A 427 9.21 30.56 1.15
C GLU A 427 7.78 31.10 1.25
N LEU A 428 6.79 30.26 0.90
CA LEU A 428 5.38 30.63 0.93
C LEU A 428 4.75 30.54 2.33
N GLY A 429 5.45 29.94 3.30
CA GLY A 429 4.96 29.75 4.65
C GLY A 429 3.75 28.81 4.74
N VAL A 430 3.65 27.82 3.84
CA VAL A 430 2.58 26.79 3.78
C VAL A 430 2.98 25.52 4.55
N GLU A 431 2.02 24.65 4.86
CA GLU A 431 2.30 23.32 5.41
C GLU A 431 2.34 22.33 4.26
N LEU A 432 3.49 21.68 4.05
CA LEU A 432 3.67 20.67 3.02
C LEU A 432 3.62 19.27 3.64
N LEU A 433 2.64 18.48 3.23
CA LEU A 433 2.59 17.05 3.53
C LEU A 433 3.20 16.29 2.35
N TRP A 434 4.36 15.70 2.55
CA TRP A 434 5.00 14.83 1.57
C TRP A 434 4.85 13.37 1.99
N ASP A 435 3.95 12.64 1.34
CA ASP A 435 3.82 11.19 1.54
C ASP A 435 3.30 10.51 0.27
N GLY A 436 3.50 9.20 0.19
CA GLY A 436 3.13 8.37 -0.95
C GLY A 436 3.64 6.94 -0.80
N PRO A 437 3.32 6.07 -1.77
CA PRO A 437 3.82 4.71 -1.80
C PRO A 437 5.36 4.64 -1.82
N THR A 438 5.92 3.52 -1.36
CA THR A 438 7.36 3.22 -1.49
C THR A 438 7.71 2.59 -2.84
N ASP A 439 6.71 2.05 -3.52
CA ASP A 439 6.73 1.29 -4.78
C ASP A 439 5.66 1.84 -5.74
N LEU A 440 5.64 1.39 -7.00
CA LEU A 440 4.66 1.85 -8.00
C LEU A 440 3.29 1.21 -7.79
N ASP A 441 2.61 1.54 -6.69
CA ASP A 441 1.30 0.99 -6.36
C ASP A 441 0.17 2.05 -6.35
N PRO A 442 -0.63 2.13 -7.44
CA PRO A 442 -1.77 3.02 -7.50
C PRO A 442 -2.85 2.75 -6.43
N ALA A 443 -2.87 1.54 -5.84
CA ALA A 443 -3.77 1.27 -4.73
C ALA A 443 -3.39 2.08 -3.48
N LYS A 444 -2.10 2.05 -3.12
CA LYS A 444 -1.57 2.85 -2.02
C LYS A 444 -1.72 4.34 -2.27
N GLN A 445 -1.63 4.79 -3.53
CA GLN A 445 -1.93 6.19 -3.88
C GLN A 445 -3.37 6.57 -3.50
N ASN A 446 -4.35 5.71 -3.80
CA ASN A 446 -5.74 5.95 -3.41
C ASN A 446 -5.89 6.08 -1.89
N GLU A 447 -5.27 5.18 -1.11
CA GLU A 447 -5.35 5.21 0.35
C GLU A 447 -4.72 6.49 0.96
N VAL A 448 -3.64 7.01 0.36
CA VAL A 448 -3.00 8.26 0.81
C VAL A 448 -3.91 9.46 0.53
N VAL A 449 -4.53 9.51 -0.66
CA VAL A 449 -5.49 10.56 -1.02
C VAL A 449 -6.72 10.51 -0.10
N GLU A 450 -7.27 9.33 0.20
CA GLU A 450 -8.40 9.19 1.14
C GLU A 450 -8.06 9.71 2.54
N ALA A 451 -6.84 9.45 3.02
CA ALA A 451 -6.37 9.99 4.29
C ALA A 451 -6.31 11.53 4.27
N TRP A 452 -5.86 12.12 3.16
CA TRP A 452 -5.83 13.59 3.01
C TRP A 452 -7.21 14.23 2.83
N ILE A 453 -8.14 13.54 2.15
CA ILE A 453 -9.55 13.94 2.10
C ILE A 453 -10.13 13.98 3.51
N THR A 454 -9.87 12.93 4.28
CA THR A 454 -10.34 12.81 5.66
C THR A 454 -9.72 13.87 6.56
N ARG A 455 -8.41 14.11 6.41
CA ARG A 455 -7.69 15.18 7.11
C ARG A 455 -8.24 16.56 6.75
N GLY A 456 -8.76 16.76 5.55
CA GLY A 456 -9.33 18.03 5.12
C GLY A 456 -8.26 19.04 4.68
N VAL A 457 -7.26 18.57 3.94
CA VAL A 457 -6.22 19.43 3.34
C VAL A 457 -6.82 20.40 2.32
N ASP A 458 -6.16 21.54 2.06
CA ASP A 458 -6.65 22.54 1.10
C ASP A 458 -6.40 22.13 -0.36
N VAL A 459 -5.23 21.53 -0.62
CA VAL A 459 -4.81 21.12 -1.97
C VAL A 459 -4.18 19.74 -1.93
N ILE A 460 -4.58 18.89 -2.88
CA ILE A 460 -3.94 17.61 -3.17
C ILE A 460 -3.21 17.72 -4.51
N ALA A 461 -1.90 17.48 -4.51
CA ALA A 461 -1.01 17.48 -5.67
C ALA A 461 -0.47 16.07 -5.92
N VAL A 462 -0.85 15.40 -7.01
CA VAL A 462 -0.51 13.98 -7.24
C VAL A 462 0.26 13.76 -8.53
N SER A 463 1.40 13.04 -8.44
CA SER A 463 2.00 12.38 -9.59
C SER A 463 1.39 10.99 -9.76
N VAL A 464 0.66 10.83 -10.86
CA VAL A 464 -0.27 9.73 -11.07
C VAL A 464 0.41 8.49 -11.63
N GLU A 465 0.29 7.36 -10.93
CA GLU A 465 0.74 6.07 -11.46
C GLU A 465 -0.27 5.49 -12.45
N ASN A 466 -1.56 5.39 -12.07
CA ASN A 466 -2.63 4.92 -12.97
C ASN A 466 -3.70 6.00 -13.17
N LYS A 467 -3.83 6.46 -14.42
CA LYS A 467 -4.73 7.57 -14.82
C LYS A 467 -6.18 7.34 -14.40
N VAL A 468 -6.73 6.17 -14.69
CA VAL A 468 -8.15 5.86 -14.41
C VAL A 468 -8.35 5.55 -12.92
N GLY A 469 -7.44 4.78 -12.32
CA GLY A 469 -7.53 4.28 -10.95
C GLY A 469 -7.57 5.40 -9.90
N ILE A 470 -6.73 6.43 -10.05
CA ILE A 470 -6.68 7.55 -9.10
C ILE A 470 -7.81 8.56 -9.32
N SER A 471 -8.34 8.66 -10.54
CA SER A 471 -9.27 9.73 -10.92
C SER A 471 -10.57 9.70 -10.09
N THR A 472 -11.02 8.53 -9.68
CA THR A 472 -12.22 8.41 -8.85
C THR A 472 -12.06 9.05 -7.48
N VAL A 473 -10.94 8.79 -6.78
CA VAL A 473 -10.70 9.39 -5.46
C VAL A 473 -10.41 10.89 -5.55
N LEU A 474 -9.79 11.35 -6.64
CA LEU A 474 -9.56 12.78 -6.88
C LEU A 474 -10.86 13.56 -7.13
N ARG A 475 -11.82 12.98 -7.87
CA ARG A 475 -13.18 13.56 -7.98
C ARG A 475 -13.85 13.68 -6.62
N LYS A 476 -13.74 12.65 -5.78
CA LYS A 476 -14.25 12.67 -4.40
C LYS A 476 -13.60 13.79 -3.57
N ALA A 477 -12.30 14.04 -3.72
CA ALA A 477 -11.64 15.18 -3.07
C ALA A 477 -12.26 16.51 -3.52
N LYS A 478 -12.47 16.69 -4.83
CA LYS A 478 -13.10 17.90 -5.38
C LYS A 478 -14.54 18.10 -4.88
N GLU A 479 -15.32 17.03 -4.77
CA GLU A 479 -16.68 17.07 -4.18
C GLU A 479 -16.68 17.53 -2.71
N LYS A 480 -15.58 17.28 -1.99
CA LYS A 480 -15.34 17.76 -0.61
C LYS A 480 -14.79 19.19 -0.55
N GLY A 481 -14.63 19.86 -1.69
CA GLY A 481 -14.13 21.24 -1.79
C GLY A 481 -12.61 21.36 -1.82
N ILE A 482 -11.88 20.24 -1.78
CA ILE A 482 -10.41 20.20 -1.85
C ILE A 482 -9.97 20.50 -3.28
N LYS A 483 -9.00 21.39 -3.45
CA LYS A 483 -8.42 21.68 -4.76
C LYS A 483 -7.51 20.54 -5.18
N VAL A 484 -7.55 20.16 -6.45
CA VAL A 484 -6.75 19.04 -6.94
C VAL A 484 -5.88 19.49 -8.10
N ILE A 485 -4.58 19.28 -7.98
CA ILE A 485 -3.65 19.38 -9.11
C ILE A 485 -2.96 18.04 -9.32
N THR A 486 -2.54 17.79 -10.54
CA THR A 486 -1.62 16.71 -10.87
C THR A 486 -0.26 17.32 -11.21
N TRP A 487 0.82 16.55 -11.04
CA TRP A 487 2.16 17.00 -11.41
C TRP A 487 2.97 15.82 -11.91
N ASP A 488 3.91 16.01 -12.84
CA ASP A 488 4.71 14.94 -13.47
C ASP A 488 3.93 13.90 -14.32
N ALA A 489 2.78 13.42 -13.84
CA ALA A 489 1.89 12.49 -14.52
C ALA A 489 0.43 12.80 -14.19
N ASP A 490 -0.43 12.79 -15.20
CA ASP A 490 -1.80 13.30 -15.11
C ASP A 490 -2.86 12.23 -14.81
N ALA A 491 -3.95 12.69 -14.21
CA ALA A 491 -5.22 11.98 -14.04
C ALA A 491 -6.15 12.25 -15.24
N GLU A 492 -7.41 11.82 -15.16
CA GLU A 492 -8.43 12.30 -16.09
C GLU A 492 -8.70 13.81 -15.86
N LYS A 493 -8.90 14.57 -16.95
CA LYS A 493 -9.00 16.04 -16.90
C LYS A 493 -10.11 16.55 -15.98
N ASP A 494 -11.20 15.79 -15.82
CA ASP A 494 -12.31 16.16 -14.95
C ASP A 494 -12.01 15.93 -13.46
N ALA A 495 -11.07 15.04 -13.14
CA ALA A 495 -10.67 14.68 -11.79
C ALA A 495 -9.73 15.69 -11.11
N ARG A 496 -9.21 16.68 -11.86
CA ARG A 496 -8.26 17.70 -11.36
C ARG A 496 -8.57 19.09 -11.90
N ASP A 497 -7.89 20.11 -11.38
CA ASP A 497 -8.05 21.51 -11.75
C ASP A 497 -6.96 21.94 -12.74
N PHE A 498 -5.69 21.65 -12.42
CA PHE A 498 -4.52 21.91 -13.26
C PHE A 498 -3.53 20.75 -13.25
N LEU A 499 -2.79 20.59 -14.34
CA LEU A 499 -1.59 19.75 -14.43
C LEU A 499 -0.34 20.63 -14.36
N ILE A 500 0.61 20.29 -13.51
CA ILE A 500 1.94 20.90 -13.46
C ILE A 500 2.89 20.00 -14.25
N ASP A 501 3.13 20.38 -15.49
CA ASP A 501 3.85 19.57 -16.46
C ASP A 501 5.29 20.06 -16.61
N GLN A 502 6.21 19.11 -16.71
CA GLN A 502 7.60 19.38 -17.03
C GLN A 502 7.77 19.96 -18.44
N ALA A 503 7.02 19.40 -19.38
CA ALA A 503 7.08 19.63 -20.81
C ALA A 503 5.98 18.79 -21.47
N THR A 504 5.46 19.27 -22.61
CA THR A 504 4.39 18.54 -23.32
C THR A 504 4.77 17.07 -23.60
N PRO A 505 3.85 16.10 -23.45
CA PRO A 505 4.13 14.70 -23.77
C PRO A 505 4.65 14.48 -25.19
N GLN A 506 4.13 15.27 -26.15
CA GLN A 506 4.62 15.30 -27.52
C GLN A 506 6.08 15.76 -27.60
N GLY A 507 6.42 16.88 -26.95
CA GLY A 507 7.79 17.38 -26.90
C GLY A 507 8.76 16.35 -26.34
N ILE A 508 8.41 15.68 -25.23
CA ILE A 508 9.24 14.63 -24.62
C ILE A 508 9.41 13.45 -25.58
N GLY A 509 8.30 12.92 -26.12
CA GLY A 509 8.34 11.77 -27.03
C GLY A 509 9.12 12.07 -28.31
N TYR A 510 8.99 13.30 -28.83
CA TYR A 510 9.69 13.73 -30.04
C TYR A 510 11.18 13.92 -29.77
N THR A 511 11.56 14.55 -28.66
CA THR A 511 12.98 14.68 -28.28
C THR A 511 13.64 13.33 -28.09
N LEU A 512 12.99 12.38 -27.41
CA LEU A 512 13.53 11.02 -27.24
C LEU A 512 13.71 10.30 -28.58
N THR A 513 12.75 10.45 -29.50
CA THR A 513 12.82 9.80 -30.82
C THR A 513 13.86 10.44 -31.73
N ASP A 514 13.90 11.77 -31.78
CA ASP A 514 14.88 12.52 -32.57
C ASP A 514 16.31 12.25 -32.05
N GLU A 515 16.48 12.08 -30.73
CA GLU A 515 17.76 11.71 -30.12
C GLU A 515 18.16 10.25 -30.38
N ALA A 516 17.20 9.32 -30.32
CA ALA A 516 17.43 7.93 -30.74
C ALA A 516 17.87 7.86 -32.21
N ALA A 517 17.25 8.64 -33.09
CA ALA A 517 17.62 8.74 -34.49
C ALA A 517 19.04 9.31 -34.68
N ARG A 518 19.40 10.35 -33.91
CA ARG A 518 20.77 10.91 -33.91
C ARG A 518 21.81 9.85 -33.55
N ILE A 519 21.55 9.08 -32.49
CA ILE A 519 22.47 8.03 -32.00
C ILE A 519 22.60 6.89 -33.01
N LEU A 520 21.50 6.49 -33.66
CA LEU A 520 21.46 5.37 -34.59
C LEU A 520 21.79 5.75 -36.05
N GLY A 521 21.95 7.04 -36.36
CA GLY A 521 22.11 7.50 -37.74
C GLY A 521 20.86 7.24 -38.59
N ASN A 522 19.68 7.45 -37.99
CA ASN A 522 18.34 7.30 -38.58
C ASN A 522 17.91 5.87 -38.96
N LYS A 523 18.65 4.82 -38.59
CA LYS A 523 18.28 3.43 -38.92
C LYS A 523 18.65 2.42 -37.84
N GLY A 524 17.83 1.40 -37.66
CA GLY A 524 18.11 0.26 -36.78
C GLY A 524 17.09 0.04 -35.67
N ASP A 525 17.35 -1.00 -34.88
CA ASP A 525 16.41 -1.50 -33.89
C ASP A 525 16.72 -0.93 -32.51
N PHE A 526 15.68 -0.51 -31.79
CA PHE A 526 15.78 -0.07 -30.41
C PHE A 526 14.67 -0.65 -29.54
N ALA A 527 14.92 -0.74 -28.24
CA ALA A 527 13.94 -1.19 -27.26
C ALA A 527 13.74 -0.15 -26.17
N ILE A 528 12.56 -0.12 -25.56
CA ILE A 528 12.23 0.77 -24.46
C ILE A 528 12.23 -0.01 -23.14
N ILE A 529 12.86 0.55 -22.11
CA ILE A 529 12.69 0.11 -20.72
C ILE A 529 11.89 1.18 -19.99
N THR A 530 10.68 0.86 -19.54
CA THR A 530 9.76 1.82 -18.88
C THR A 530 9.63 1.52 -17.39
N ALA A 531 9.09 2.44 -16.57
CA ALA A 531 8.92 2.15 -15.14
C ALA A 531 7.83 1.09 -14.95
N SER A 532 6.58 1.40 -15.26
CA SER A 532 5.50 0.43 -15.27
C SER A 532 4.71 0.56 -16.57
N LEU A 533 4.02 -0.49 -16.99
CA LEU A 533 3.10 -0.39 -18.13
C LEU A 533 1.81 0.34 -17.80
N SER A 534 1.48 0.57 -16.53
CA SER A 534 0.36 1.43 -16.14
C SER A 534 0.71 2.92 -16.08
N ALA A 535 1.99 3.27 -16.08
CA ALA A 535 2.47 4.62 -15.82
C ALA A 535 1.87 5.64 -16.80
N ALA A 536 1.05 6.55 -16.28
CA ALA A 536 0.23 7.45 -17.09
C ALA A 536 1.04 8.31 -18.07
N ASN A 537 2.11 8.96 -17.62
CA ASN A 537 2.97 9.82 -18.44
C ASN A 537 3.80 9.04 -19.47
N GLN A 538 4.42 7.94 -19.06
CA GLN A 538 5.26 7.11 -19.94
C GLN A 538 4.45 6.51 -21.10
N ASN A 539 3.20 6.12 -20.87
CA ASN A 539 2.32 5.65 -21.93
C ASN A 539 2.00 6.74 -22.96
N GLU A 540 1.80 7.99 -22.52
CA GLU A 540 1.65 9.13 -23.43
C GLU A 540 2.95 9.40 -24.21
N TRP A 541 4.11 9.33 -23.55
CA TRP A 541 5.40 9.50 -24.24
C TRP A 541 5.64 8.41 -25.28
N ILE A 542 5.37 7.14 -24.98
CA ILE A 542 5.51 6.02 -25.91
C ILE A 542 4.58 6.19 -27.12
N LYS A 543 3.36 6.70 -26.91
CA LYS A 543 2.44 7.03 -28.01
C LYS A 543 3.07 8.05 -28.95
N TYR A 544 3.62 9.16 -28.44
CA TYR A 544 4.27 10.17 -29.27
C TYR A 544 5.62 9.72 -29.86
N ILE A 545 6.33 8.80 -29.20
CA ILE A 545 7.51 8.14 -29.79
C ILE A 545 7.09 7.37 -31.04
N LYS A 546 6.03 6.54 -30.94
CA LYS A 546 5.50 5.79 -32.08
C LYS A 546 5.00 6.70 -33.21
N GLU A 547 4.33 7.79 -32.87
CA GLU A 547 3.87 8.80 -33.83
C GLU A 547 5.06 9.42 -34.59
N ARG A 548 6.09 9.87 -33.86
CA ARG A 548 7.27 10.49 -34.44
C ARG A 548 8.10 9.54 -35.31
N LEU A 549 8.20 8.28 -34.90
CA LEU A 549 8.85 7.23 -35.70
C LEU A 549 8.15 7.07 -37.05
N ALA A 550 6.81 6.95 -37.04
CA ALA A 550 6.02 6.81 -38.26
C ALA A 550 6.08 8.06 -39.16
N GLU A 551 6.17 9.25 -38.56
CA GLU A 551 6.23 10.53 -39.28
C GLU A 551 7.59 10.74 -39.98
N LYS A 552 8.71 10.47 -39.28
CA LYS A 552 10.04 10.98 -39.68
C LYS A 552 11.13 9.92 -39.83
N TYR A 553 10.98 8.76 -39.20
CA TYR A 553 12.04 7.74 -39.11
C TYR A 553 11.54 6.33 -39.42
N PRO A 554 11.13 6.06 -40.67
CA PRO A 554 10.55 4.76 -41.05
C PRO A 554 11.54 3.58 -40.93
N ASP A 555 12.85 3.86 -40.92
CA ASP A 555 13.91 2.85 -40.80
C ASP A 555 14.34 2.57 -39.35
N LEU A 556 13.68 3.20 -38.36
CA LEU A 556 13.84 2.89 -36.95
C LEU A 556 12.72 1.98 -36.46
N HIS A 557 13.08 0.88 -35.80
CA HIS A 557 12.11 -0.11 -35.33
C HIS A 557 12.14 -0.25 -33.81
N LEU A 558 10.99 0.00 -33.17
CA LEU A 558 10.78 -0.32 -31.76
C LEU A 558 10.49 -1.82 -31.63
N VAL A 559 11.46 -2.61 -31.17
CA VAL A 559 11.34 -4.08 -31.12
C VAL A 559 10.73 -4.61 -29.83
N ALA A 560 10.83 -3.87 -28.73
CA ALA A 560 10.29 -4.26 -27.43
C ALA A 560 10.04 -3.06 -26.50
N VAL A 561 9.08 -3.21 -25.59
CA VAL A 561 8.87 -2.35 -24.43
C VAL A 561 8.84 -3.26 -23.20
N GLN A 562 9.76 -3.10 -22.26
CA GLN A 562 9.82 -3.92 -21.03
C GLN A 562 9.73 -3.04 -19.78
N PRO A 563 8.97 -3.46 -18.74
CA PRO A 563 8.85 -2.70 -17.50
C PRO A 563 9.93 -3.07 -16.48
N SER A 564 10.50 -2.05 -15.85
CA SER A 564 11.47 -2.19 -14.75
C SER A 564 10.84 -2.12 -13.36
N GLU A 565 9.56 -1.84 -13.25
CA GLU A 565 8.83 -1.44 -12.03
C GLU A 565 9.50 -0.30 -11.26
N GLY A 566 10.16 0.61 -11.97
CA GLY A 566 10.94 1.69 -11.35
C GLY A 566 12.20 1.22 -10.61
N ASP A 567 12.55 -0.07 -10.74
CA ASP A 567 13.71 -0.66 -10.08
C ASP A 567 14.92 -0.80 -11.03
N ARG A 568 16.11 -0.53 -10.49
CA ARG A 568 17.36 -0.54 -11.24
C ARG A 568 17.80 -1.96 -11.62
N ASP A 569 17.68 -2.92 -10.70
CA ASP A 569 18.16 -4.29 -10.90
C ASP A 569 17.22 -5.07 -11.84
N ARG A 570 15.92 -4.75 -11.78
CA ARG A 570 14.97 -5.22 -12.77
C ARG A 570 15.22 -4.60 -14.14
N ALA A 571 15.49 -3.30 -14.23
CA ALA A 571 15.89 -2.68 -15.51
C ALA A 571 17.14 -3.34 -16.11
N PHE A 572 18.12 -3.67 -15.26
CA PHE A 572 19.31 -4.43 -15.66
C PHE A 572 18.93 -5.81 -16.23
N SER A 573 18.11 -6.58 -15.51
CA SER A 573 17.70 -7.92 -15.89
C SER A 573 16.87 -7.94 -17.18
N GLU A 574 15.93 -7.01 -17.32
CA GLU A 574 15.12 -6.85 -18.54
C GLU A 574 15.97 -6.42 -19.73
N THR A 575 16.94 -5.54 -19.52
CA THR A 575 17.88 -5.15 -20.57
C THR A 575 18.71 -6.36 -21.03
N GLN A 576 19.19 -7.20 -20.10
CA GLN A 576 19.88 -8.44 -20.48
C GLN A 576 18.98 -9.38 -21.30
N THR A 577 17.70 -9.49 -20.94
CA THR A 577 16.72 -10.27 -21.70
C THR A 577 16.54 -9.69 -23.11
N VAL A 578 16.37 -8.38 -23.24
CA VAL A 578 16.26 -7.70 -24.53
C VAL A 578 17.49 -7.96 -25.40
N LEU A 579 18.70 -7.81 -24.86
CA LEU A 579 19.95 -8.04 -25.61
C LEU A 579 20.10 -9.48 -26.10
N LYS A 580 19.57 -10.47 -25.36
CA LYS A 580 19.57 -11.88 -25.73
C LYS A 580 18.52 -12.21 -26.80
N VAL A 581 17.30 -11.70 -26.63
CA VAL A 581 16.15 -12.00 -27.51
C VAL A 581 16.25 -11.23 -28.83
N TYR A 582 16.76 -10.00 -28.79
CA TYR A 582 16.89 -9.10 -29.94
C TYR A 582 18.37 -8.78 -30.19
N PRO A 583 19.16 -9.72 -30.74
CA PRO A 583 20.60 -9.53 -30.91
C PRO A 583 20.97 -8.34 -31.82
N ASN A 584 20.05 -7.92 -32.70
CA ASN A 584 20.25 -6.79 -33.61
C ASN A 584 19.97 -5.42 -32.99
N VAL A 585 19.40 -5.36 -31.78
CA VAL A 585 19.14 -4.09 -31.09
C VAL A 585 20.44 -3.30 -30.93
N LYS A 586 20.38 -1.99 -31.21
CA LYS A 586 21.52 -1.06 -31.15
C LYS A 586 21.34 0.06 -30.13
N LEU A 587 20.12 0.25 -29.63
CA LEU A 587 19.82 1.27 -28.62
C LEU A 587 18.83 0.74 -27.58
N ILE A 588 19.11 1.02 -26.31
CA ILE A 588 18.15 0.88 -25.22
C ILE A 588 17.72 2.28 -24.79
N MET A 589 16.42 2.57 -24.90
CA MET A 589 15.79 3.82 -24.47
C MET A 589 15.09 3.59 -23.13
N ALA A 590 15.72 3.96 -22.02
CA ALA A 590 15.15 3.77 -20.69
C ALA A 590 14.41 5.03 -20.20
N ILE A 591 13.09 5.00 -20.14
CA ILE A 591 12.25 6.18 -19.85
C ILE A 591 11.82 6.30 -18.38
N ALA A 592 12.63 5.74 -17.48
CA ALA A 592 12.49 5.83 -16.02
C ALA A 592 13.85 6.12 -15.39
N ALA A 593 13.89 6.97 -14.35
CA ALA A 593 15.16 7.49 -13.83
C ALA A 593 16.11 6.38 -13.34
N PRO A 594 15.69 5.40 -12.53
CA PRO A 594 16.57 4.28 -12.15
C PRO A 594 16.88 3.31 -13.30
N ALA A 595 16.08 3.30 -14.36
CA ALA A 595 16.22 2.34 -15.45
C ALA A 595 17.39 2.66 -16.39
N VAL A 596 17.72 3.94 -16.60
CA VAL A 596 18.88 4.32 -17.44
C VAL A 596 20.21 3.73 -16.93
N PRO A 597 20.61 3.92 -15.65
CA PRO A 597 21.84 3.31 -15.14
C PRO A 597 21.76 1.77 -15.06
N GLY A 598 20.57 1.20 -14.81
CA GLY A 598 20.38 -0.26 -14.87
C GLY A 598 20.62 -0.82 -16.27
N ALA A 599 20.06 -0.19 -17.30
CA ALA A 599 20.27 -0.55 -18.69
C ALA A 599 21.74 -0.33 -19.13
N ALA A 600 22.35 0.79 -18.73
CA ALA A 600 23.76 1.08 -19.01
C ALA A 600 24.69 0.01 -18.44
N GLU A 601 24.45 -0.41 -17.19
CA GLU A 601 25.21 -1.47 -16.54
C GLU A 601 25.02 -2.82 -17.25
N ALA A 602 23.79 -3.14 -17.68
CA ALA A 602 23.51 -4.38 -18.43
C ALA A 602 24.23 -4.44 -19.78
N VAL A 603 24.25 -3.32 -20.53
CA VAL A 603 24.99 -3.22 -21.80
C VAL A 603 26.50 -3.34 -21.57
N LYS A 604 27.03 -2.71 -20.52
CA LYS A 604 28.45 -2.80 -20.16
C LYS A 604 28.85 -4.25 -19.83
N GLN A 605 28.04 -4.94 -19.04
CA GLN A 605 28.30 -6.34 -18.64
C GLN A 605 28.07 -7.35 -19.77
N SER A 606 27.23 -7.04 -20.76
CA SER A 606 27.06 -7.90 -21.93
C SER A 606 28.26 -7.88 -22.88
N GLY A 607 29.19 -6.91 -22.72
CA GLY A 607 30.33 -6.71 -23.62
C GLY A 607 29.96 -6.16 -25.00
N ARG A 608 28.71 -5.70 -25.20
CA ARG A 608 28.22 -5.18 -26.49
C ARG A 608 28.54 -3.69 -26.62
N THR A 609 29.68 -3.37 -27.23
CA THR A 609 30.13 -1.97 -27.44
C THR A 609 29.38 -1.25 -28.56
N ASP A 610 28.64 -2.00 -29.37
CA ASP A 610 27.80 -1.50 -30.47
C ASP A 610 26.38 -1.11 -30.03
N VAL A 611 26.03 -1.31 -28.75
CA VAL A 611 24.75 -0.90 -28.17
C VAL A 611 24.96 0.33 -27.31
N LYS A 612 24.09 1.32 -27.50
CA LYS A 612 24.08 2.56 -26.69
C LYS A 612 22.84 2.63 -25.81
N VAL A 613 22.89 3.51 -24.82
CA VAL A 613 21.78 3.81 -23.92
C VAL A 613 21.44 5.30 -23.99
N THR A 614 20.15 5.60 -23.98
CA THR A 614 19.60 6.96 -23.77
C THR A 614 18.31 6.85 -22.98
N GLY A 615 17.70 7.98 -22.61
CA GLY A 615 16.40 7.98 -21.97
C GLY A 615 16.20 9.10 -20.98
N LEU A 616 15.32 8.89 -20.00
CA LEU A 616 14.93 9.89 -19.01
C LEU A 616 15.51 9.54 -17.63
N SER A 617 16.52 10.30 -17.17
CA SER A 617 17.10 10.10 -15.84
C SER A 617 17.91 11.30 -15.37
N LEU A 618 18.19 11.34 -14.06
CA LEU A 618 18.91 12.41 -13.39
C LEU A 618 20.36 12.52 -13.90
N PRO A 619 20.87 13.73 -14.16
CA PRO A 619 22.27 13.94 -14.53
C PRO A 619 23.24 13.26 -13.57
N ASN A 620 23.03 13.40 -12.24
CA ASN A 620 23.94 12.83 -11.24
C ASN A 620 24.05 11.30 -11.30
N MET A 621 22.95 10.60 -11.60
CA MET A 621 22.94 9.14 -11.72
C MET A 621 23.67 8.64 -12.97
N ASN A 622 23.76 9.47 -14.01
CA ASN A 622 24.27 9.08 -15.32
C ASN A 622 25.66 9.62 -15.65
N LYS A 623 26.20 10.56 -14.88
CA LYS A 623 27.57 11.09 -15.06
C LYS A 623 28.61 10.00 -15.35
N PRO A 624 28.74 8.92 -14.53
CA PRO A 624 29.74 7.88 -14.81
C PRO A 624 29.51 7.20 -16.16
N TYR A 625 28.26 6.88 -16.49
CA TYR A 625 27.89 6.16 -17.70
C TYR A 625 28.01 7.01 -18.98
N VAL A 626 27.80 8.32 -18.87
CA VAL A 626 28.02 9.30 -19.95
C VAL A 626 29.51 9.52 -20.18
N HIS A 627 30.31 9.63 -19.12
CA HIS A 627 31.77 9.75 -19.25
C HIS A 627 32.39 8.48 -19.86
N ASP A 628 31.91 7.30 -19.47
CA ASP A 628 32.27 5.99 -20.02
C ASP A 628 31.79 5.79 -21.47
N GLY A 629 30.83 6.59 -21.94
CA GLY A 629 30.31 6.56 -23.33
C GLY A 629 29.33 5.44 -23.63
N VAL A 630 28.82 4.72 -22.62
CA VAL A 630 27.72 3.74 -22.81
C VAL A 630 26.36 4.45 -22.90
N VAL A 631 26.18 5.53 -22.13
CA VAL A 631 25.04 6.44 -22.25
C VAL A 631 25.47 7.61 -23.11
N GLU A 632 24.84 7.83 -24.27
CA GLU A 632 25.21 8.94 -25.16
C GLU A 632 24.62 10.27 -24.67
N SER A 633 23.39 10.21 -24.16
CA SER A 633 22.69 11.35 -23.62
C SER A 633 21.56 10.89 -22.71
N VAL A 634 21.14 11.77 -21.81
CA VAL A 634 19.86 11.65 -21.10
C VAL A 634 19.05 12.90 -21.35
N VAL A 635 17.73 12.75 -21.45
CA VAL A 635 16.78 13.84 -21.63
C VAL A 635 16.05 14.02 -20.31
N LEU A 636 15.94 15.23 -19.78
CA LEU A 636 15.16 15.49 -18.57
C LEU A 636 14.78 16.98 -18.48
N TRP A 637 14.57 17.47 -17.28
CA TRP A 637 14.25 18.85 -16.91
C TRP A 637 14.81 19.05 -15.50
N ASN A 638 14.75 20.28 -14.99
CA ASN A 638 15.13 20.52 -13.60
C ASN A 638 14.02 20.00 -12.67
N THR A 639 14.27 18.87 -12.03
CA THR A 639 13.34 18.20 -11.11
C THR A 639 13.10 18.99 -9.84
N VAL A 640 14.12 19.70 -9.34
CA VAL A 640 13.98 20.63 -8.21
C VAL A 640 12.99 21.74 -8.58
N ASP A 641 13.10 22.30 -9.78
CA ASP A 641 12.20 23.37 -10.23
C ASP A 641 10.77 22.88 -10.45
N LEU A 642 10.58 21.63 -10.90
CA LEU A 642 9.26 21.01 -11.03
C LEU A 642 8.56 20.89 -9.66
N GLY A 643 9.29 20.42 -8.65
CA GLY A 643 8.76 20.32 -7.28
C GLY A 643 8.42 21.70 -6.69
N TYR A 644 9.30 22.67 -6.90
CA TYR A 644 9.09 24.07 -6.50
C TYR A 644 7.84 24.68 -7.16
N LEU A 645 7.73 24.55 -8.49
CA LEU A 645 6.58 25.03 -9.26
C LEU A 645 5.27 24.39 -8.79
N THR A 646 5.29 23.10 -8.45
CA THR A 646 4.09 22.38 -8.00
C THR A 646 3.51 22.99 -6.72
N VAL A 647 4.36 23.28 -5.73
CA VAL A 647 3.92 23.90 -4.47
C VAL A 647 3.45 25.35 -4.69
N TYR A 648 4.11 26.09 -5.57
CA TYR A 648 3.67 27.44 -5.96
C TYR A 648 2.30 27.44 -6.62
N ALA A 649 2.08 26.56 -7.58
CA ALA A 649 0.80 26.43 -8.27
C ALA A 649 -0.31 25.95 -7.31
N ALA A 650 0.00 25.01 -6.41
CA ALA A 650 -0.92 24.57 -5.36
C ALA A 650 -1.32 25.73 -4.44
N ASN A 651 -0.36 26.50 -3.92
CA ASN A 651 -0.65 27.66 -3.08
C ASN A 651 -1.44 28.74 -3.84
N ALA A 652 -1.10 28.98 -5.10
CA ALA A 652 -1.80 29.95 -5.93
C ALA A 652 -3.27 29.54 -6.17
N LEU A 653 -3.51 28.25 -6.37
CA LEU A 653 -4.86 27.69 -6.49
C LEU A 653 -5.63 27.77 -5.17
N ALA A 654 -4.99 27.48 -4.03
CA ALA A 654 -5.59 27.56 -2.70
C ALA A 654 -6.02 29.00 -2.34
N THR A 655 -5.15 29.96 -2.64
CA THR A 655 -5.38 31.39 -2.37
C THR A 655 -6.23 32.10 -3.43
N GLY A 656 -6.59 31.40 -4.51
CA GLY A 656 -7.40 31.93 -5.60
C GLY A 656 -6.66 32.91 -6.51
N THR A 657 -5.33 32.88 -6.52
CA THR A 657 -4.48 33.68 -7.44
C THR A 657 -4.19 32.97 -8.76
N LEU A 658 -4.42 31.64 -8.85
CA LEU A 658 -4.47 30.88 -10.10
C LEU A 658 -5.92 30.42 -10.38
N LYS A 659 -6.42 30.71 -11.59
CA LYS A 659 -7.78 30.42 -12.05
C LYS A 659 -7.78 29.91 -13.49
N ARG A 660 -8.82 29.15 -13.86
CA ARG A 660 -9.00 28.70 -15.24
C ARG A 660 -9.07 29.89 -16.20
N GLY A 661 -8.32 29.82 -17.29
CA GLY A 661 -8.20 30.89 -18.28
C GLY A 661 -7.04 31.85 -18.05
N ASP A 662 -6.32 31.73 -16.93
CA ASP A 662 -5.06 32.43 -16.74
C ASP A 662 -4.03 31.96 -17.77
N LYS A 663 -3.15 32.87 -18.18
CA LYS A 663 -2.10 32.62 -19.19
C LYS A 663 -0.70 32.53 -18.59
N GLU A 664 -0.54 32.98 -17.36
CA GLU A 664 0.74 33.00 -16.66
C GLU A 664 0.54 32.81 -15.16
N LEU A 665 1.49 32.14 -14.52
CA LEU A 665 1.63 32.00 -13.08
C LEU A 665 2.95 32.65 -12.65
N ASN A 666 2.92 33.50 -11.62
CA ASN A 666 4.15 34.00 -11.01
C ASN A 666 4.63 33.02 -9.94
N ALA A 667 5.76 32.36 -10.19
CA ALA A 667 6.30 31.27 -9.38
C ALA A 667 7.67 31.62 -8.79
N GLY A 668 7.73 32.65 -7.95
CA GLY A 668 8.91 33.00 -7.15
C GLY A 668 10.19 33.14 -7.99
N ARG A 669 11.23 32.36 -7.68
CA ARG A 669 12.51 32.40 -8.42
C ARG A 669 12.42 31.94 -9.87
N LEU A 670 11.36 31.23 -10.25
CA LEU A 670 11.12 30.83 -11.64
C LEU A 670 10.46 31.95 -12.47
N GLY A 671 10.04 33.05 -11.82
CA GLY A 671 9.40 34.17 -12.49
C GLY A 671 8.05 33.80 -13.10
N LYS A 672 7.76 34.30 -14.31
CA LYS A 672 6.50 34.05 -15.01
C LYS A 672 6.56 32.73 -15.77
N ILE A 673 5.71 31.78 -15.38
CA ILE A 673 5.53 30.48 -16.02
C ILE A 673 4.26 30.50 -16.86
N GLU A 674 4.32 29.93 -18.06
CA GLU A 674 3.19 29.88 -18.98
C GLU A 674 2.11 28.92 -18.48
N VAL A 675 0.85 29.33 -18.64
CA VAL A 675 -0.34 28.50 -18.42
C VAL A 675 -1.05 28.32 -19.75
N VAL A 676 -1.13 27.08 -20.22
CA VAL A 676 -1.79 26.71 -21.48
C VAL A 676 -2.98 25.83 -21.13
N ASP A 677 -4.19 26.34 -21.38
CA ASP A 677 -5.45 25.71 -21.00
C ASP A 677 -5.52 25.37 -19.50
N ASP A 678 -5.28 24.11 -19.17
CA ASP A 678 -5.30 23.54 -17.83
C ASP A 678 -3.93 23.01 -17.39
N GLU A 679 -2.86 23.44 -18.06
CA GLU A 679 -1.48 23.01 -17.83
C GLU A 679 -0.56 24.20 -17.48
N VAL A 680 0.18 24.09 -16.37
CA VAL A 680 1.26 25.00 -16.00
C VAL A 680 2.57 24.33 -16.36
N ARG A 681 3.34 24.92 -17.29
CA ARG A 681 4.46 24.22 -17.94
C ARG A 681 5.81 24.76 -17.53
N LEU A 682 6.67 23.90 -16.99
CA LEU A 682 8.02 24.28 -16.58
C LEU A 682 8.88 24.71 -17.78
N GLY A 683 8.83 23.97 -18.89
CA GLY A 683 9.52 24.36 -20.12
C GLY A 683 9.70 23.25 -21.13
N ALA A 684 10.81 23.32 -21.89
CA ALA A 684 11.22 22.28 -22.83
C ALA A 684 12.17 21.28 -22.14
N PRO A 685 12.18 20.00 -22.56
CA PRO A 685 13.12 19.03 -22.04
C PRO A 685 14.56 19.40 -22.47
N PHE A 686 15.51 19.17 -21.57
CA PHE A 686 16.93 19.44 -21.73
C PHE A 686 17.68 18.15 -22.04
N ILE A 687 18.63 18.22 -22.97
CA ILE A 687 19.51 17.09 -23.31
C ILE A 687 20.81 17.25 -22.53
N PHE A 688 21.11 16.27 -21.68
CA PHE A 688 22.35 16.16 -20.94
C PHE A 688 23.27 15.18 -21.65
N ASN A 689 24.46 15.65 -22.02
CA ASN A 689 25.48 14.88 -22.71
C ASN A 689 26.85 15.15 -22.07
N LYS A 690 27.91 14.57 -22.62
CA LYS A 690 29.27 14.73 -22.10
C LYS A 690 29.75 16.18 -21.98
N GLU A 691 29.19 17.11 -22.74
CA GLU A 691 29.61 18.52 -22.80
C GLU A 691 29.00 19.37 -21.68
N ASN A 692 27.85 18.97 -21.14
CA ASN A 692 27.08 19.78 -20.19
C ASN A 692 26.69 19.07 -18.90
N ILE A 693 26.77 17.74 -18.81
CA ILE A 693 26.23 16.97 -17.68
C ILE A 693 26.86 17.34 -16.32
N ASP A 694 28.12 17.78 -16.31
CA ASP A 694 28.84 18.19 -15.10
C ASP A 694 28.36 19.54 -14.54
N LYS A 695 27.57 20.31 -15.29
CA LYS A 695 27.01 21.61 -14.86
C LYS A 695 25.77 21.46 -13.98
N PHE A 696 25.23 20.25 -13.86
CA PHE A 696 23.99 19.98 -13.14
C PHE A 696 24.25 19.11 -11.92
N ASN A 697 23.53 19.38 -10.84
CA ASN A 697 23.69 18.68 -9.56
C ASN A 697 22.33 18.35 -8.95
N PHE A 698 21.56 17.54 -9.67
CA PHE A 698 20.34 16.91 -9.18
C PHE A 698 20.24 15.47 -9.68
#